data_AF-W6KNB7-F1
#
_entry.id   AF-W6KNB7-F1
#
_cell.length_a   1.000
_cell.length_b   1.000
_cell.length_c   1.000
_cell.angle_alpha   90.00
_cell.angle_beta   90.00
_cell.angle_gamma   90.00
#
_symmetry.space_group_name_H-M   'P 1'
#
loop_
_entity.id
_entity.type
_entity.pdbx_description
1 polymer ?
#
loop_
_entity_poly.entity_id
_entity_poly.type
_entity_poly.pdbx_seq_one_letter_code
_entity_poly.pdbx_strand_id
1 'polypeptide(L)'
;MSNPNENEYDSVSDISEISPESDVLAPVQKRIEEQLKKHLLELNQQLNEANNEFKAVHTERESCGANLYNAQQHLARLQENFEKYNESHAAIQAEYEEKFREREKLSSITDAAQRKTEDMQKRYNKLQGELAKLTETVLKVEEFNEHLKGEMELERRAAHKTEDDVAVLEKAKLRQDALVLSLEERIHSFEEQSASLSEQIEAQRKETKVARDTLAEAMGEIEAINVEKKQLAQQWKSSLIGIQRRHDAMKKTEEALHAQKEALQTLENEISRYRSDIRKEQAENGKLNEFASRVDNEIIVLEKQMDILFEKRDKTSESYSLIKSSVEKTEGEITLLEQQLKIKSKEVDELNKHILKHDNAVKSMEGEVLKYLTEQTSLKKGSQDILREIEKIKDTINTKEIQITNMENELARIRVDYLQANAYNETLQETLEGLEVELQSRGALIEKMQQDIRRRNDDIDRKQKRLDQLNQQYEQIMSAHTGETGEHVGPLEATISSLSKAISERSKENEVLQQEWIKLQTELVDYNITMNEINEAILDYQAKSTILAQKRDRLASAIQLKRQEIASLASKSEAMHVEMKRVNTMLVKNVETTKNTVNDAFLLENELLKRLEDKKRDALQLEWKVEAARQAKADILQQILDCERDILFWERKLQIARETEIALDPSIGRAEIEKMKKEILFMEERLAQLQREQKFLIGEMQKLIDHREVIRMKGKAVLNATHSQKRGATRLGVEKENAQLFKELNGKRQESQAKEKLVKETLAEMEKTVTEVDQTKRENEELNGQIEAYRRQLASIRKEKGHIDDEKRLKQNTYQRLREAERGSYKLTCYPEDTEAEESRLEEGRQNTIRIMEELSDQFPELTSELQDLMGCV
;
A
#
# COMPACT_ATOMS: atom_id res chain seq x y z
N MET A 1 27.10 -177.03 -15.18
CA MET A 1 26.96 -178.50 -15.20
C MET A 1 26.54 -178.93 -16.60
N SER A 2 26.66 -180.21 -16.97
CA SER A 2 27.27 -180.55 -18.27
C SER A 2 26.49 -181.50 -19.19
N ASN A 3 26.59 -181.29 -20.51
CA ASN A 3 26.56 -182.28 -21.62
C ASN A 3 25.24 -183.04 -21.95
N PRO A 4 25.11 -183.81 -23.06
CA PRO A 4 25.39 -183.50 -24.51
C PRO A 4 24.38 -184.17 -25.53
N ASN A 5 24.78 -184.31 -26.84
CA ASN A 5 24.30 -185.25 -27.92
C ASN A 5 22.96 -184.99 -28.68
N GLU A 6 22.62 -185.54 -29.88
CA GLU A 6 23.33 -185.86 -31.18
C GLU A 6 22.30 -186.40 -32.28
N ASN A 7 22.63 -186.34 -33.59
CA ASN A 7 22.17 -187.20 -34.75
C ASN A 7 20.67 -187.20 -35.25
N GLU A 8 20.20 -187.69 -36.45
CA GLU A 8 20.74 -188.17 -37.77
C GLU A 8 19.68 -188.33 -38.93
N TYR A 9 20.13 -188.32 -40.22
CA TYR A 9 19.64 -189.00 -41.49
C TYR A 9 18.32 -188.68 -42.30
N ASP A 10 18.10 -189.43 -43.42
CA ASP A 10 17.52 -189.04 -44.75
C ASP A 10 16.88 -190.25 -45.56
N SER A 11 16.03 -190.05 -46.62
CA SER A 11 15.64 -191.03 -47.72
C SER A 11 14.53 -190.56 -48.72
N VAL A 12 14.37 -191.23 -49.90
CA VAL A 12 13.54 -190.85 -51.11
C VAL A 12 12.92 -192.07 -51.87
N SER A 13 11.74 -191.95 -52.56
CA SER A 13 11.34 -192.72 -53.80
C SER A 13 9.91 -192.43 -54.38
N ASP A 14 9.80 -191.89 -55.61
CA ASP A 14 9.23 -192.45 -56.90
C ASP A 14 8.18 -193.62 -56.91
N ILE A 15 7.23 -193.85 -57.88
CA ILE A 15 6.88 -193.23 -59.21
C ILE A 15 5.48 -193.68 -59.81
N SER A 16 4.89 -192.93 -60.78
CA SER A 16 3.89 -193.29 -61.86
C SER A 16 2.49 -193.91 -61.56
N GLU A 17 1.45 -193.97 -62.46
CA GLU A 17 1.17 -193.39 -63.82
C GLU A 17 -0.34 -193.43 -64.21
N ILE A 18 -0.80 -192.51 -65.10
CA ILE A 18 -1.75 -192.73 -66.24
C ILE A 18 -1.37 -191.75 -67.39
N SER A 19 -1.58 -192.16 -68.65
CA SER A 19 -0.98 -191.58 -69.89
C SER A 19 -1.64 -190.28 -70.46
N PRO A 20 -0.93 -189.42 -71.25
CA PRO A 20 -1.27 -188.01 -71.38
C PRO A 20 -1.39 -187.43 -72.82
N GLU A 21 -2.00 -188.11 -73.81
CA GLU A 21 -2.16 -187.54 -75.17
C GLU A 21 -3.63 -187.45 -75.63
N SER A 22 -4.23 -186.26 -75.43
CA SER A 22 -5.56 -185.91 -75.97
C SER A 22 -5.65 -184.39 -76.17
N ASP A 23 -6.03 -183.94 -77.38
CA ASP A 23 -5.85 -182.55 -77.82
C ASP A 23 -6.60 -181.47 -77.01
N VAL A 24 -7.60 -181.85 -76.22
CA VAL A 24 -8.28 -180.90 -75.29
C VAL A 24 -7.44 -180.61 -74.04
N LEU A 25 -6.44 -181.46 -73.72
CA LEU A 25 -5.51 -181.28 -72.59
C LEU A 25 -4.13 -180.73 -73.00
N ALA A 26 -3.83 -180.59 -74.29
CA ALA A 26 -2.54 -180.07 -74.75
C ALA A 26 -2.13 -178.70 -74.13
N PRO A 27 -3.05 -177.74 -73.88
CA PRO A 27 -2.71 -176.49 -73.15
C PRO A 27 -2.46 -176.68 -71.65
N VAL A 28 -2.94 -177.78 -71.06
CA VAL A 28 -2.80 -178.13 -69.63
C VAL A 28 -1.53 -178.94 -69.40
N GLN A 29 -1.22 -179.89 -70.27
CA GLN A 29 -0.04 -180.77 -70.15
C GLN A 29 1.26 -179.99 -70.36
N LYS A 30 1.33 -179.09 -71.34
CA LYS A 30 2.45 -178.12 -71.46
C LYS A 30 2.63 -177.28 -70.19
N ARG A 31 1.54 -176.89 -69.53
CA ARG A 31 1.56 -176.06 -68.32
C ARG A 31 2.12 -176.81 -67.10
N ILE A 32 1.95 -178.13 -67.05
CA ILE A 32 2.54 -179.01 -66.03
C ILE A 32 4.04 -179.24 -66.32
N GLU A 33 4.41 -179.48 -67.57
CA GLU A 33 5.84 -179.55 -67.96
C GLU A 33 6.58 -178.24 -67.67
N GLU A 34 5.98 -177.09 -67.99
CA GLU A 34 6.56 -175.78 -67.70
C GLU A 34 6.66 -175.52 -66.19
N GLN A 35 5.69 -175.94 -65.37
CA GLN A 35 5.80 -175.86 -63.91
C GLN A 35 7.02 -176.66 -63.39
N LEU A 36 7.18 -177.91 -63.83
CA LEU A 36 8.29 -178.76 -63.38
C LEU A 36 9.65 -178.26 -63.88
N LYS A 37 9.75 -177.83 -65.15
CA LYS A 37 10.97 -177.26 -65.71
C LYS A 37 11.33 -175.90 -65.09
N LYS A 38 10.34 -175.06 -64.72
CA LYS A 38 10.58 -173.83 -63.94
C LYS A 38 11.06 -174.14 -62.53
N HIS A 39 10.43 -175.05 -61.79
CA HIS A 39 10.85 -175.35 -60.42
C HIS A 39 12.28 -175.88 -60.32
N LEU A 40 12.76 -176.66 -61.31
CA LEU A 40 14.15 -177.12 -61.36
C LEU A 40 15.14 -175.99 -61.69
N LEU A 41 14.71 -174.97 -62.42
CA LEU A 41 15.49 -173.78 -62.75
C LEU A 41 15.50 -172.78 -61.56
N GLU A 42 14.34 -172.56 -60.93
CA GLU A 42 14.16 -171.76 -59.72
C GLU A 42 15.00 -172.27 -58.55
N LEU A 43 15.08 -173.59 -58.32
CA LEU A 43 15.95 -174.16 -57.27
C LEU A 43 17.44 -173.89 -57.55
N ASN A 44 17.89 -174.08 -58.80
CA ASN A 44 19.29 -173.81 -59.18
C ASN A 44 19.61 -172.31 -59.12
N GLN A 45 18.64 -171.44 -59.42
CA GLN A 45 18.80 -170.00 -59.29
C GLN A 45 18.89 -169.60 -57.81
N GLN A 46 17.99 -170.08 -56.95
CA GLN A 46 18.02 -169.84 -55.49
C GLN A 46 19.32 -170.34 -54.84
N LEU A 47 19.87 -171.47 -55.29
CA LEU A 47 21.15 -171.99 -54.79
C LEU A 47 22.34 -171.07 -55.14
N ASN A 48 22.32 -170.44 -56.33
CA ASN A 48 23.34 -169.49 -56.74
C ASN A 48 23.16 -168.11 -56.11
N GLU A 49 21.92 -167.65 -55.95
CA GLU A 49 21.58 -166.38 -55.28
C GLU A 49 21.99 -166.43 -53.81
N ALA A 50 21.63 -167.47 -53.05
CA ALA A 50 22.04 -167.65 -51.65
C ALA A 50 23.56 -167.71 -51.47
N ASN A 51 24.30 -168.30 -52.42
CA ASN A 51 25.76 -168.39 -52.38
C ASN A 51 26.46 -167.03 -52.72
N ASN A 52 25.77 -166.15 -53.44
CA ASN A 52 26.21 -164.77 -53.65
C ASN A 52 25.84 -163.87 -52.47
N GLU A 53 24.63 -164.01 -51.90
CA GLU A 53 24.21 -163.32 -50.67
C GLU A 53 25.14 -163.65 -49.49
N PHE A 54 25.53 -164.91 -49.31
CA PHE A 54 26.48 -165.30 -48.27
C PHE A 54 27.83 -164.56 -48.38
N LYS A 55 28.33 -164.35 -49.61
CA LYS A 55 29.56 -163.58 -49.86
C LYS A 55 29.37 -162.09 -49.61
N ALA A 56 28.25 -161.52 -50.05
CA ALA A 56 27.91 -160.12 -49.79
C ALA A 56 27.85 -159.85 -48.28
N VAL A 57 27.09 -160.65 -47.53
CA VAL A 57 26.98 -160.56 -46.06
C VAL A 57 28.33 -160.74 -45.37
N HIS A 58 29.25 -161.56 -45.91
CA HIS A 58 30.61 -161.65 -45.36
C HIS A 58 31.38 -160.33 -45.49
N THR A 59 31.35 -159.71 -46.68
CA THR A 59 32.00 -158.40 -46.92
C THR A 59 31.32 -157.25 -46.18
N GLU A 60 29.99 -157.30 -46.00
CA GLU A 60 29.25 -156.36 -45.16
C GLU A 60 29.63 -156.49 -43.68
N ARG A 61 29.83 -157.71 -43.17
CA ARG A 61 30.32 -157.93 -41.80
C ARG A 61 31.71 -157.33 -41.57
N GLU A 62 32.61 -157.44 -42.55
CA GLU A 62 33.96 -156.87 -42.47
C GLU A 62 33.95 -155.34 -42.53
N SER A 63 33.19 -154.75 -43.47
CA SER A 63 33.02 -153.30 -43.55
C SER A 63 32.28 -152.72 -42.33
N CYS A 64 31.29 -153.42 -41.77
CA CYS A 64 30.62 -153.04 -40.53
C CYS A 64 31.59 -153.09 -39.33
N GLY A 65 32.50 -154.07 -39.29
CA GLY A 65 33.57 -154.12 -38.30
C GLY A 65 34.53 -152.93 -38.38
N ALA A 66 34.96 -152.55 -39.58
CA ALA A 66 35.78 -151.35 -39.79
C ALA A 66 35.03 -150.06 -39.43
N ASN A 67 33.74 -149.96 -39.78
CA ASN A 67 32.88 -148.83 -39.43
C ASN A 67 32.65 -148.73 -37.92
N LEU A 68 32.53 -149.85 -37.20
CA LEU A 68 32.40 -149.87 -35.74
C LEU A 68 33.69 -149.35 -35.06
N TYR A 69 34.87 -149.77 -35.54
CA TYR A 69 36.15 -149.26 -35.04
C TYR A 69 36.30 -147.74 -35.29
N ASN A 70 35.95 -147.28 -36.50
CA ASN A 70 35.93 -145.85 -36.82
C ASN A 70 34.93 -145.08 -35.93
N ALA A 71 33.73 -145.61 -35.71
CA ALA A 71 32.73 -145.02 -34.83
C ALA A 71 33.21 -144.94 -33.38
N GLN A 72 33.90 -145.95 -32.86
CA GLN A 72 34.53 -145.93 -31.54
C GLN A 72 35.63 -144.86 -31.45
N GLN A 73 36.46 -144.71 -32.48
CA GLN A 73 37.49 -143.66 -32.52
C GLN A 73 36.88 -142.24 -32.64
N HIS A 74 35.76 -142.09 -33.35
CA HIS A 74 34.99 -140.84 -33.37
C HIS A 74 34.31 -140.54 -32.03
N LEU A 75 33.76 -141.55 -31.34
CA LEU A 75 33.16 -141.40 -30.01
C LEU A 75 34.20 -140.90 -29.00
N ALA A 76 35.40 -141.48 -28.98
CA ALA A 76 36.49 -141.05 -28.10
C ALA A 76 36.88 -139.58 -28.33
N ARG A 77 37.01 -139.15 -29.60
CA ARG A 77 37.25 -137.72 -29.93
C ARG A 77 36.10 -136.80 -29.52
N LEU A 78 34.85 -137.27 -29.60
CA LEU A 78 33.67 -136.51 -29.16
C LEU A 78 33.62 -136.39 -27.63
N GLN A 79 34.02 -137.42 -26.89
CA GLN A 79 34.15 -137.37 -25.43
C GLN A 79 35.26 -136.40 -25.00
N GLU A 80 36.45 -136.51 -25.59
CA GLU A 80 37.58 -135.60 -25.33
C GLU A 80 37.23 -134.13 -25.64
N ASN A 81 36.47 -133.88 -26.72
CA ASN A 81 35.98 -132.54 -27.04
C ASN A 81 34.88 -132.08 -26.07
N PHE A 82 33.96 -132.96 -25.65
CA PHE A 82 32.90 -132.62 -24.70
C PHE A 82 33.46 -132.26 -23.33
N GLU A 83 34.49 -132.97 -22.86
CA GLU A 83 35.21 -132.65 -21.62
C GLU A 83 35.85 -131.25 -21.70
N LYS A 84 36.59 -130.95 -22.78
CA LYS A 84 37.16 -129.60 -23.01
C LYS A 84 36.10 -128.50 -23.10
N TYR A 85 34.94 -128.79 -23.72
CA TYR A 85 33.83 -127.84 -23.74
C TYR A 85 33.22 -127.64 -22.36
N ASN A 86 33.10 -128.67 -21.53
CA ASN A 86 32.64 -128.54 -20.14
C ASN A 86 33.62 -127.75 -19.27
N GLU A 87 34.93 -127.98 -19.39
CA GLU A 87 35.97 -127.20 -18.71
C GLU A 87 35.91 -125.72 -19.11
N SER A 88 35.79 -125.44 -20.41
CA SER A 88 35.61 -124.09 -20.94
C SER A 88 34.32 -123.44 -20.43
N HIS A 89 33.21 -124.18 -20.39
CA HIS A 89 31.93 -123.66 -19.90
C HIS A 89 31.96 -123.36 -18.39
N ALA A 90 32.68 -124.18 -17.60
CA ALA A 90 32.90 -123.95 -16.18
C ALA A 90 33.80 -122.72 -15.92
N ALA A 91 34.84 -122.52 -16.74
CA ALA A 91 35.68 -121.33 -16.67
C ALA A 91 34.88 -120.05 -16.99
N ILE A 92 34.08 -120.06 -18.06
CA ILE A 92 33.20 -118.93 -18.43
C ILE A 92 32.14 -118.67 -17.35
N GLN A 93 31.60 -119.71 -16.72
CA GLN A 93 30.65 -119.59 -15.60
C GLN A 93 31.31 -118.88 -14.39
N ALA A 94 32.55 -119.26 -14.06
CA ALA A 94 33.31 -118.65 -12.97
C ALA A 94 33.66 -117.18 -13.25
N GLU A 95 34.13 -116.86 -14.46
CA GLU A 95 34.36 -115.46 -14.89
C GLU A 95 33.07 -114.64 -14.83
N TYR A 96 31.94 -115.21 -15.26
CA TYR A 96 30.64 -114.52 -15.18
C TYR A 96 30.24 -114.21 -13.74
N GLU A 97 30.41 -115.16 -12.81
CA GLU A 97 30.16 -114.92 -11.38
C GLU A 97 31.09 -113.87 -10.76
N GLU A 98 32.37 -113.86 -11.12
CA GLU A 98 33.29 -112.80 -10.67
C GLU A 98 32.89 -111.43 -11.23
N LYS A 99 32.59 -111.33 -12.53
CA LYS A 99 32.17 -110.07 -13.17
C LYS A 99 30.81 -109.60 -12.67
N PHE A 100 29.90 -110.50 -12.29
CA PHE A 100 28.66 -110.15 -11.61
C PHE A 100 28.93 -109.55 -10.22
N ARG A 101 29.77 -110.19 -9.40
CA ARG A 101 30.15 -109.69 -8.07
C ARG A 101 30.94 -108.37 -8.13
N GLU A 102 31.77 -108.16 -9.15
CA GLU A 102 32.41 -106.87 -9.43
C GLU A 102 31.36 -105.79 -9.78
N ARG A 103 30.41 -106.09 -10.68
CA ARG A 103 29.35 -105.16 -11.07
C ARG A 103 28.45 -104.78 -9.88
N GLU A 104 28.11 -105.74 -9.02
CA GLU A 104 27.29 -105.50 -7.83
C GLU A 104 28.02 -104.61 -6.81
N LYS A 105 29.32 -104.87 -6.56
CA LYS A 105 30.19 -103.98 -5.76
C LYS A 105 30.25 -102.58 -6.36
N LEU A 106 30.49 -102.45 -7.67
CA LEU A 106 30.54 -101.17 -8.37
C LEU A 106 29.21 -100.41 -8.27
N SER A 107 28.07 -101.10 -8.42
CA SER A 107 26.74 -100.51 -8.22
C SER A 107 26.58 -99.96 -6.80
N SER A 108 26.98 -100.72 -5.78
CA SER A 108 26.91 -100.25 -4.38
C SER A 108 27.78 -99.01 -4.12
N ILE A 109 28.91 -98.90 -4.84
CA ILE A 109 29.82 -97.74 -4.77
C ILE A 109 29.24 -96.54 -5.53
N THR A 110 28.65 -96.73 -6.72
CA THR A 110 27.99 -95.65 -7.45
C THR A 110 26.76 -95.13 -6.71
N ASP A 111 25.96 -96.00 -6.09
CA ASP A 111 24.80 -95.59 -5.30
C ASP A 111 25.23 -94.80 -4.05
N ALA A 112 26.29 -95.24 -3.37
CA ALA A 112 26.87 -94.53 -2.23
C ALA A 112 27.53 -93.20 -2.63
N ALA A 113 28.13 -93.12 -3.82
CA ALA A 113 28.67 -91.88 -4.37
C ALA A 113 27.54 -90.92 -4.78
N GLN A 114 26.50 -91.41 -5.47
CA GLN A 114 25.36 -90.61 -5.90
C GLN A 114 24.61 -90.03 -4.69
N ARG A 115 24.34 -90.81 -3.64
CA ARG A 115 23.73 -90.30 -2.39
C ARG A 115 24.59 -89.21 -1.73
N LYS A 116 25.92 -89.37 -1.72
CA LYS A 116 26.84 -88.32 -1.25
C LYS A 116 26.77 -87.07 -2.13
N THR A 117 26.74 -87.20 -3.44
CA THR A 117 26.59 -86.08 -4.38
C THR A 117 25.26 -85.38 -4.19
N GLU A 118 24.15 -86.10 -4.08
CA GLU A 118 22.82 -85.54 -3.80
C GLU A 118 22.77 -84.81 -2.46
N ASP A 119 23.38 -85.34 -1.40
CA ASP A 119 23.42 -84.67 -0.09
C ASP A 119 24.36 -83.46 -0.09
N MET A 120 25.44 -83.48 -0.87
CA MET A 120 26.27 -82.30 -1.12
C MET A 120 25.54 -81.27 -1.98
N GLN A 121 24.72 -81.68 -2.95
CA GLN A 121 23.84 -80.81 -3.74
C GLN A 121 22.78 -80.15 -2.85
N LYS A 122 22.14 -80.91 -1.95
CA LYS A 122 21.18 -80.40 -0.95
C LYS A 122 21.84 -79.41 0.02
N ARG A 123 23.09 -79.68 0.45
CA ARG A 123 23.88 -78.76 1.28
C ARG A 123 24.28 -77.50 0.51
N TYR A 124 24.74 -77.64 -0.73
CA TYR A 124 25.07 -76.52 -1.60
C TYR A 124 23.86 -75.63 -1.86
N ASN A 125 22.71 -76.20 -2.21
CA ASN A 125 21.47 -75.45 -2.43
C ASN A 125 20.98 -74.75 -1.14
N LYS A 126 21.17 -75.36 0.04
CA LYS A 126 20.90 -74.70 1.34
C LYS A 126 21.85 -73.53 1.57
N LEU A 127 23.17 -73.75 1.44
CA LEU A 127 24.18 -72.70 1.61
C LEU A 127 24.03 -71.57 0.58
N GLN A 128 23.62 -71.88 -0.66
CA GLN A 128 23.30 -70.89 -1.69
C GLN A 128 22.03 -70.11 -1.34
N GLY A 129 21.00 -70.74 -0.79
CA GLY A 129 19.79 -70.07 -0.31
C GLY A 129 20.01 -69.25 0.98
N GLU A 130 20.92 -69.70 1.85
CA GLU A 130 21.37 -68.98 3.04
C GLU A 130 22.26 -67.80 2.65
N LEU A 131 23.18 -67.96 1.70
CA LEU A 131 23.99 -66.89 1.12
C LEU A 131 23.12 -65.87 0.38
N ALA A 132 22.14 -66.31 -0.42
CA ALA A 132 21.20 -65.42 -1.11
C ALA A 132 20.42 -64.55 -0.11
N LYS A 133 19.92 -65.15 0.98
CA LYS A 133 19.30 -64.41 2.10
C LYS A 133 20.30 -63.48 2.78
N LEU A 134 21.55 -63.92 2.98
CA LEU A 134 22.59 -63.07 3.57
C LEU A 134 22.86 -61.85 2.69
N THR A 135 23.03 -62.03 1.38
CA THR A 135 23.18 -60.92 0.42
C THR A 135 21.95 -60.03 0.35
N GLU A 136 20.73 -60.59 0.47
CA GLU A 136 19.50 -59.79 0.57
C GLU A 136 19.46 -58.95 1.86
N THR A 137 19.92 -59.50 3.00
CA THR A 137 20.04 -58.73 4.24
C THR A 137 21.18 -57.72 4.23
N VAL A 138 22.29 -58.03 3.56
CA VAL A 138 23.43 -57.09 3.40
C VAL A 138 23.00 -55.94 2.50
N LEU A 139 22.40 -56.19 1.34
CA LEU A 139 21.88 -55.13 0.46
C LEU A 139 20.86 -54.25 1.18
N LYS A 140 19.92 -54.82 1.94
CA LYS A 140 18.97 -54.03 2.75
C LYS A 140 19.65 -53.22 3.86
N VAL A 141 20.75 -53.71 4.42
CA VAL A 141 21.56 -52.97 5.41
C VAL A 141 22.42 -51.90 4.74
N GLU A 142 22.91 -52.11 3.53
CA GLU A 142 23.63 -51.11 2.72
C GLU A 142 22.69 -49.99 2.24
N GLU A 143 21.51 -50.34 1.72
CA GLU A 143 20.41 -49.43 1.40
C GLU A 143 19.98 -48.62 2.63
N PHE A 144 19.78 -49.28 3.78
CA PHE A 144 19.43 -48.61 5.04
C PHE A 144 20.56 -47.73 5.58
N ASN A 145 21.82 -48.13 5.42
CA ASN A 145 22.97 -47.30 5.83
C ASN A 145 23.17 -46.08 4.93
N GLU A 146 23.01 -46.20 3.61
CA GLU A 146 23.02 -45.03 2.71
C GLU A 146 21.77 -44.15 2.90
N HIS A 147 20.61 -44.72 3.23
CA HIS A 147 19.43 -43.95 3.64
C HIS A 147 19.69 -43.17 4.94
N LEU A 148 20.16 -43.85 6.00
CA LEU A 148 20.52 -43.21 7.28
C LEU A 148 21.64 -42.17 7.12
N LYS A 149 22.59 -42.39 6.21
CA LYS A 149 23.65 -41.43 5.89
C LYS A 149 23.10 -40.23 5.13
N GLY A 150 22.18 -40.43 4.19
CA GLY A 150 21.44 -39.36 3.51
C GLY A 150 20.57 -38.56 4.48
N GLU A 151 19.86 -39.24 5.39
CA GLU A 151 19.10 -38.64 6.48
C GLU A 151 20.01 -37.88 7.45
N MET A 152 21.13 -38.44 7.90
CA MET A 152 22.11 -37.75 8.74
C MET A 152 22.73 -36.53 8.03
N GLU A 153 22.97 -36.58 6.72
CA GLU A 153 23.40 -35.43 5.93
C GLU A 153 22.30 -34.39 5.74
N LEU A 154 21.02 -34.79 5.73
CA LEU A 154 19.86 -33.88 5.71
C LEU A 154 19.62 -33.26 7.09
N GLU A 155 19.63 -34.04 8.16
CA GLU A 155 19.57 -33.59 9.55
C GLU A 155 20.73 -32.67 9.88
N ARG A 156 21.97 -32.99 9.46
CA ARG A 156 23.11 -32.10 9.66
C ARG A 156 23.00 -30.79 8.88
N ARG A 157 22.45 -30.82 7.65
CA ARG A 157 22.16 -29.58 6.90
C ARG A 157 20.99 -28.80 7.52
N ALA A 158 19.99 -29.48 8.06
CA ALA A 158 18.89 -28.85 8.80
C ALA A 158 19.40 -28.23 10.11
N ALA A 159 20.25 -28.94 10.86
CA ALA A 159 20.89 -28.47 12.08
C ALA A 159 21.75 -27.24 11.82
N HIS A 160 22.70 -27.30 10.87
CA HIS A 160 23.50 -26.13 10.50
C HIS A 160 22.64 -24.98 9.97
N LYS A 161 21.57 -25.24 9.21
CA LYS A 161 20.63 -24.20 8.84
C LYS A 161 19.89 -23.61 10.05
N THR A 162 19.48 -24.41 11.02
CA THR A 162 18.86 -23.90 12.25
C THR A 162 19.86 -23.16 13.14
N GLU A 163 21.15 -23.52 13.14
CA GLU A 163 22.22 -22.75 13.79
C GLU A 163 22.41 -21.40 13.10
N ASP A 164 22.42 -21.35 11.76
CA ASP A 164 22.48 -20.09 10.99
C ASP A 164 21.22 -19.23 11.20
N ASP A 165 20.02 -19.82 11.10
CA ASP A 165 18.73 -19.14 11.33
C ASP A 165 18.65 -18.61 12.78
N VAL A 166 19.12 -19.38 13.79
CA VAL A 166 19.24 -18.92 15.18
C VAL A 166 20.27 -17.80 15.30
N ALA A 167 21.45 -17.90 14.71
CA ALA A 167 22.47 -16.84 14.76
C ALA A 167 22.02 -15.54 14.04
N VAL A 168 21.14 -15.66 13.04
CA VAL A 168 20.44 -14.52 12.41
C VAL A 168 19.38 -13.93 13.35
N LEU A 169 18.58 -14.78 14.02
CA LEU A 169 17.59 -14.35 15.01
C LEU A 169 18.25 -13.70 16.24
N GLU A 170 19.37 -14.22 16.74
CA GLU A 170 20.17 -13.61 17.81
C GLU A 170 20.71 -12.25 17.40
N LYS A 171 21.27 -12.11 16.18
CA LYS A 171 21.71 -10.80 15.66
C LYS A 171 20.55 -9.83 15.47
N ALA A 172 19.37 -10.31 15.09
CA ALA A 172 18.15 -9.49 15.01
C ALA A 172 17.67 -9.08 16.42
N LYS A 173 17.76 -9.99 17.40
CA LYS A 173 17.36 -9.77 18.79
C LYS A 173 18.30 -8.79 19.50
N LEU A 174 19.62 -8.95 19.37
CA LEU A 174 20.61 -7.98 19.87
C LEU A 174 20.41 -6.57 19.28
N ARG A 175 20.00 -6.47 17.99
CA ARG A 175 19.62 -5.18 17.38
C ARG A 175 18.30 -4.63 17.94
N GLN A 176 17.31 -5.49 18.21
CA GLN A 176 16.08 -5.10 18.87
C GLN A 176 16.36 -4.59 20.29
N ASP A 177 17.21 -5.29 21.05
CA ASP A 177 17.48 -4.97 22.46
C ASP A 177 18.34 -3.71 22.59
N ALA A 178 19.32 -3.50 21.70
CA ALA A 178 20.01 -2.21 21.59
C ALA A 178 19.08 -1.05 21.20
N LEU A 179 18.08 -1.30 20.34
CA LEU A 179 17.06 -0.31 20.01
C LEU A 179 16.14 -0.04 21.20
N VAL A 180 15.70 -1.07 21.93
CA VAL A 180 14.88 -0.96 23.15
C VAL A 180 15.61 -0.12 24.20
N LEU A 181 16.88 -0.43 24.51
CA LEU A 181 17.70 0.38 25.43
C LEU A 181 17.77 1.85 24.98
N SER A 182 18.01 2.12 23.69
CA SER A 182 18.04 3.51 23.17
C SER A 182 16.67 4.22 23.21
N LEU A 183 15.58 3.47 23.28
CA LEU A 183 14.22 4.00 23.46
C LEU A 183 13.90 4.19 24.95
N GLU A 184 14.35 3.30 25.84
CA GLU A 184 14.23 3.40 27.29
C GLU A 184 15.03 4.57 27.85
N GLU A 185 16.31 4.72 27.46
CA GLU A 185 17.14 5.91 27.76
C GLU A 185 16.45 7.20 27.31
N ARG A 186 15.83 7.18 26.12
CA ARG A 186 15.14 8.32 25.56
C ARG A 186 13.80 8.60 26.25
N ILE A 187 13.08 7.56 26.69
CA ILE A 187 11.87 7.68 27.53
C ILE A 187 12.26 8.33 28.86
N HIS A 188 13.26 7.83 29.58
CA HIS A 188 13.77 8.48 30.80
C HIS A 188 14.18 9.94 30.55
N SER A 189 14.89 10.23 29.43
CA SER A 189 15.23 11.61 29.09
C SER A 189 14.00 12.52 28.91
N PHE A 190 12.87 11.98 28.43
CA PHE A 190 11.61 12.70 28.30
C PHE A 190 10.82 12.74 29.62
N GLU A 191 10.95 11.75 30.49
CA GLU A 191 10.39 11.76 31.84
C GLU A 191 11.06 12.82 32.72
N GLU A 192 12.40 12.92 32.69
CA GLU A 192 13.17 14.00 33.35
C GLU A 192 12.82 15.39 32.80
N GLN A 193 12.68 15.53 31.47
CA GLN A 193 12.20 16.77 30.85
C GLN A 193 10.76 17.09 31.27
N SER A 194 9.87 16.10 31.34
CA SER A 194 8.48 16.27 31.77
C SER A 194 8.38 16.66 33.25
N ALA A 195 9.20 16.05 34.12
CA ALA A 195 9.28 16.37 35.54
C ALA A 195 9.79 17.80 35.77
N SER A 196 10.91 18.18 35.14
CA SER A 196 11.48 19.53 35.25
C SER A 196 10.56 20.61 34.63
N LEU A 197 9.86 20.32 33.54
CA LEU A 197 8.82 21.21 33.00
C LEU A 197 7.60 21.31 33.93
N SER A 198 7.21 20.23 34.60
CA SER A 198 6.12 20.24 35.58
C SER A 198 6.48 21.07 36.81
N GLU A 199 7.72 20.97 37.30
CA GLU A 199 8.24 21.79 38.40
C GLU A 199 8.32 23.27 37.99
N GLN A 200 8.80 23.59 36.79
CA GLN A 200 8.78 24.96 36.24
C GLN A 200 7.36 25.52 36.12
N ILE A 201 6.39 24.71 35.68
CA ILE A 201 4.97 25.11 35.61
C ILE A 201 4.41 25.34 37.02
N GLU A 202 4.79 24.55 38.02
CA GLU A 202 4.35 24.77 39.40
C GLU A 202 5.00 26.03 40.01
N ALA A 203 6.28 26.28 39.75
CA ALA A 203 6.97 27.51 40.13
C ALA A 203 6.30 28.74 39.52
N GLN A 204 6.07 28.76 38.20
CA GLN A 204 5.37 29.84 37.50
C GLN A 204 3.92 30.01 37.98
N ARG A 205 3.23 28.93 38.38
CA ARG A 205 1.90 29.02 39.02
C ARG A 205 1.95 29.65 40.41
N LYS A 206 3.00 29.41 41.20
CA LYS A 206 3.23 30.08 42.49
C LYS A 206 3.56 31.55 42.29
N GLU A 207 4.49 31.88 41.40
CA GLU A 207 4.85 33.26 41.05
C GLU A 207 3.65 34.05 40.51
N THR A 208 2.91 33.50 39.54
CA THR A 208 1.69 34.16 39.01
C THR A 208 0.52 34.16 39.99
N LYS A 209 0.55 33.38 41.08
CA LYS A 209 -0.37 33.57 42.21
C LYS A 209 0.07 34.75 43.05
N VAL A 210 1.33 34.80 43.49
CA VAL A 210 1.89 35.92 44.27
C VAL A 210 1.69 37.25 43.53
N ALA A 211 1.95 37.30 42.21
CA ALA A 211 1.72 38.49 41.40
C ALA A 211 0.23 38.89 41.26
N ARG A 212 -0.72 37.95 41.36
CA ARG A 212 -2.15 38.26 41.44
C ARG A 212 -2.55 38.74 42.82
N ASP A 213 -1.99 38.13 43.86
CA ASP A 213 -2.26 38.50 45.25
C ASP A 213 -1.75 39.94 45.51
N THR A 214 -0.54 40.29 45.06
CA THR A 214 -0.02 41.69 45.14
C THR A 214 -0.77 42.68 44.23
N LEU A 215 -1.29 42.25 43.08
CA LEU A 215 -2.19 43.08 42.27
C LEU A 215 -3.53 43.34 42.96
N ALA A 216 -4.07 42.35 43.70
CA ALA A 216 -5.29 42.52 44.47
C ALA A 216 -5.08 43.46 45.68
N GLU A 217 -3.93 43.36 46.36
CA GLU A 217 -3.51 44.29 47.41
C GLU A 217 -3.37 45.71 46.85
N ALA A 218 -2.63 45.90 45.75
CA ALA A 218 -2.48 47.21 45.10
C ALA A 218 -3.81 47.79 44.57
N MET A 219 -4.74 46.95 44.09
CA MET A 219 -6.10 47.39 43.76
C MET A 219 -6.87 47.85 45.00
N GLY A 220 -6.74 47.14 46.13
CA GLY A 220 -7.32 47.54 47.41
C GLY A 220 -6.76 48.87 47.93
N GLU A 221 -5.45 49.11 47.80
CA GLU A 221 -4.82 50.39 48.10
C GLU A 221 -5.33 51.51 47.18
N ILE A 222 -5.47 51.26 45.88
CA ILE A 222 -6.03 52.23 44.92
C ILE A 222 -7.49 52.55 45.26
N GLU A 223 -8.30 51.56 45.67
CA GLU A 223 -9.67 51.79 46.14
C GLU A 223 -9.70 52.61 47.44
N ALA A 224 -8.84 52.31 48.41
CA ALA A 224 -8.70 53.08 49.64
C ALA A 224 -8.31 54.55 49.36
N ILE A 225 -7.29 54.77 48.52
CA ILE A 225 -6.84 56.11 48.07
C ILE A 225 -7.99 56.85 47.34
N ASN A 226 -8.84 56.15 46.59
CA ASN A 226 -9.99 56.76 45.93
C ASN A 226 -11.11 57.13 46.92
N VAL A 227 -11.32 56.35 47.98
CA VAL A 227 -12.21 56.71 49.10
C VAL A 227 -11.67 57.92 49.86
N GLU A 228 -10.38 57.96 50.18
CA GLU A 228 -9.72 59.11 50.82
C GLU A 228 -9.80 60.37 49.97
N LYS A 229 -9.48 60.30 48.67
CA LYS A 229 -9.65 61.42 47.72
C LYS A 229 -11.09 61.93 47.69
N LYS A 230 -12.07 61.03 47.72
CA LYS A 230 -13.50 61.40 47.76
C LYS A 230 -13.89 62.07 49.09
N GLN A 231 -13.36 61.59 50.20
CA GLN A 231 -13.54 62.18 51.53
C GLN A 231 -12.87 63.56 51.64
N LEU A 232 -11.63 63.71 51.19
CA LEU A 232 -10.90 64.98 51.12
C LEU A 232 -11.61 65.99 50.21
N ALA A 233 -12.11 65.57 49.04
CA ALA A 233 -12.90 66.42 48.16
C ALA A 233 -14.23 66.85 48.80
N GLN A 234 -14.85 66.01 49.62
CA GLN A 234 -16.06 66.35 50.39
C GLN A 234 -15.75 67.31 51.55
N GLN A 235 -14.66 67.08 52.28
CA GLN A 235 -14.16 67.98 53.33
C GLN A 235 -13.80 69.35 52.74
N TRP A 236 -13.05 69.41 51.64
CA TRP A 236 -12.71 70.63 50.92
C TRP A 236 -13.96 71.39 50.44
N LYS A 237 -14.95 70.70 49.84
CA LYS A 237 -16.24 71.32 49.50
C LYS A 237 -16.97 71.87 50.73
N SER A 238 -16.94 71.17 51.86
CA SER A 238 -17.54 71.67 53.11
C SER A 238 -16.82 72.90 53.68
N SER A 239 -15.49 72.94 53.57
CA SER A 239 -14.66 74.09 53.93
C SER A 239 -14.90 75.28 52.99
N LEU A 240 -15.06 75.04 51.69
CA LEU A 240 -15.39 76.06 50.70
C LEU A 240 -16.78 76.67 50.96
N ILE A 241 -17.79 75.84 51.28
CA ILE A 241 -19.12 76.31 51.72
C ILE A 241 -19.01 77.08 53.05
N GLY A 242 -18.12 76.66 53.96
CA GLY A 242 -17.82 77.39 55.19
C GLY A 242 -17.19 78.76 54.95
N ILE A 243 -16.25 78.86 54.01
CA ILE A 243 -15.63 80.12 53.58
C ILE A 243 -16.66 81.01 52.89
N GLN A 244 -17.47 80.48 51.98
CA GLN A 244 -18.55 81.22 51.32
C GLN A 244 -19.54 81.80 52.34
N ARG A 245 -20.01 81.00 53.30
CA ARG A 245 -20.90 81.48 54.37
C ARG A 245 -20.26 82.56 55.26
N ARG A 246 -18.95 82.47 55.50
CA ARG A 246 -18.20 83.54 56.20
C ARG A 246 -18.09 84.79 55.34
N HIS A 247 -17.87 84.67 54.03
CA HIS A 247 -17.82 85.81 53.11
C HIS A 247 -19.20 86.47 52.97
N ASP A 248 -20.28 85.70 52.86
CA ASP A 248 -21.66 86.22 52.84
C ASP A 248 -22.01 86.95 54.15
N ALA A 249 -21.54 86.44 55.30
CA ALA A 249 -21.69 87.10 56.59
C ALA A 249 -20.85 88.39 56.68
N MET A 250 -19.58 88.34 56.25
CA MET A 250 -18.67 89.49 56.20
C MET A 250 -19.23 90.59 55.31
N LYS A 251 -19.68 90.25 54.09
CA LYS A 251 -20.32 91.18 53.16
C LYS A 251 -21.55 91.84 53.76
N LYS A 252 -22.40 91.08 54.47
CA LYS A 252 -23.55 91.66 55.19
C LYS A 252 -23.14 92.60 56.33
N THR A 253 -22.03 92.33 57.03
CA THR A 253 -21.50 93.27 58.03
C THR A 253 -20.83 94.50 57.39
N GLU A 254 -20.25 94.38 56.20
CA GLU A 254 -19.71 95.51 55.43
C GLU A 254 -20.84 96.38 54.85
N GLU A 255 -21.89 95.78 54.31
CA GLU A 255 -23.12 96.45 53.87
C GLU A 255 -23.80 97.19 55.04
N ALA A 256 -23.92 96.55 56.21
CA ALA A 256 -24.44 97.19 57.41
C ALA A 256 -23.53 98.32 57.94
N LEU A 257 -22.20 98.17 57.85
CA LEU A 257 -21.23 99.20 58.21
C LEU A 257 -21.28 100.39 57.23
N HIS A 258 -21.50 100.14 55.94
CA HIS A 258 -21.72 101.19 54.95
C HIS A 258 -23.03 101.95 55.22
N ALA A 259 -24.13 101.24 55.47
CA ALA A 259 -25.40 101.86 55.84
C ALA A 259 -25.28 102.70 57.14
N GLN A 260 -24.48 102.25 58.13
CA GLN A 260 -24.20 103.07 59.32
C GLN A 260 -23.30 104.28 59.03
N LYS A 261 -22.31 104.18 58.13
CA LYS A 261 -21.49 105.32 57.69
C LYS A 261 -22.34 106.36 56.95
N GLU A 262 -23.24 105.92 56.07
CA GLU A 262 -24.19 106.79 55.37
C GLU A 262 -25.16 107.47 56.36
N ALA A 263 -25.71 106.71 57.33
CA ALA A 263 -26.56 107.25 58.39
C ALA A 263 -25.81 108.28 59.27
N LEU A 264 -24.55 108.01 59.64
CA LEU A 264 -23.69 108.96 60.34
C LEU A 264 -23.43 110.20 59.49
N GLN A 265 -23.16 110.05 58.19
CA GLN A 265 -22.97 111.19 57.28
C GLN A 265 -24.26 112.01 57.10
N THR A 266 -25.46 111.40 57.11
CA THR A 266 -26.72 112.16 57.15
C THR A 266 -26.87 112.92 58.47
N LEU A 267 -26.53 112.31 59.62
CA LEU A 267 -26.57 112.97 60.93
C LEU A 267 -25.52 114.10 61.03
N GLU A 268 -24.32 113.95 60.46
CA GLU A 268 -23.32 115.02 60.38
C GLU A 268 -23.79 116.18 59.48
N ASN A 269 -24.49 115.89 58.38
CA ASN A 269 -25.11 116.89 57.53
C ASN A 269 -26.28 117.62 58.25
N GLU A 270 -27.09 116.91 59.02
CA GLU A 270 -28.14 117.49 59.87
C GLU A 270 -27.54 118.36 60.98
N ILE A 271 -26.55 117.86 61.72
CA ILE A 271 -25.80 118.64 62.73
C ILE A 271 -25.15 119.87 62.09
N SER A 272 -24.65 119.78 60.87
CA SER A 272 -24.06 120.92 60.14
C SER A 272 -25.12 121.94 59.69
N ARG A 273 -26.32 121.48 59.29
CA ARG A 273 -27.48 122.35 59.04
C ARG A 273 -27.92 123.05 60.33
N TYR A 274 -28.18 122.30 61.41
CA TYR A 274 -28.54 122.87 62.71
C TYR A 274 -27.48 123.84 63.24
N ARG A 275 -26.17 123.57 63.08
CA ARG A 275 -25.09 124.52 63.40
C ARG A 275 -25.11 125.78 62.53
N SER A 276 -25.48 125.66 61.25
CA SER A 276 -25.67 126.81 60.34
C SER A 276 -26.87 127.66 60.74
N ASP A 277 -27.99 127.02 61.07
CA ASP A 277 -29.22 127.70 61.47
C ASP A 277 -29.09 128.33 62.86
N ILE A 278 -28.43 127.68 63.83
CA ILE A 278 -28.05 128.28 65.11
C ILE A 278 -27.18 129.53 64.90
N ARG A 279 -26.26 129.54 63.92
CA ARG A 279 -25.45 130.74 63.60
C ARG A 279 -26.30 131.86 62.99
N LYS A 280 -27.34 131.55 62.21
CA LYS A 280 -28.30 132.55 61.70
C LYS A 280 -29.09 133.15 62.85
N GLU A 281 -29.67 132.31 63.72
CA GLU A 281 -30.41 132.76 64.90
C GLU A 281 -29.53 133.59 65.85
N GLN A 282 -28.26 133.20 66.05
CA GLN A 282 -27.29 134.01 66.80
C GLN A 282 -26.99 135.35 66.13
N ALA A 283 -26.93 135.42 64.80
CA ALA A 283 -26.73 136.67 64.06
C ALA A 283 -27.97 137.58 64.08
N GLU A 284 -29.19 137.04 63.95
CA GLU A 284 -30.43 137.81 64.11
C GLU A 284 -30.62 138.28 65.56
N ASN A 285 -30.32 137.44 66.55
CA ASN A 285 -30.30 137.85 67.96
C ASN A 285 -29.25 138.95 68.22
N GLY A 286 -28.07 138.86 67.59
CA GLY A 286 -27.08 139.94 67.56
C GLY A 286 -27.64 141.26 67.03
N LYS A 287 -28.30 141.26 65.85
CA LYS A 287 -28.97 142.45 65.29
C LYS A 287 -30.09 142.99 66.17
N LEU A 288 -30.87 142.10 66.81
CA LEU A 288 -31.93 142.48 67.75
C LEU A 288 -31.35 143.12 69.00
N ASN A 289 -30.20 142.65 69.50
CA ASN A 289 -29.49 143.25 70.61
C ASN A 289 -28.81 144.59 70.24
N GLU A 290 -28.28 144.73 69.02
CA GLU A 290 -27.83 146.01 68.46
C GLU A 290 -29.00 147.00 68.23
N PHE A 291 -30.21 146.50 67.94
CA PHE A 291 -31.41 147.31 67.85
C PHE A 291 -31.91 147.74 69.23
N ALA A 292 -32.00 146.82 70.20
CA ALA A 292 -32.33 147.12 71.59
C ALA A 292 -31.36 148.15 72.18
N SER A 293 -30.04 147.96 72.03
CA SER A 293 -29.05 148.92 72.51
C SER A 293 -29.16 150.30 71.83
N ARG A 294 -29.61 150.38 70.56
CA ARG A 294 -29.92 151.68 69.93
C ARG A 294 -31.15 152.32 70.55
N VAL A 295 -32.22 151.56 70.79
CA VAL A 295 -33.43 152.04 71.47
C VAL A 295 -33.13 152.50 72.91
N ASP A 296 -32.30 151.76 73.65
CA ASP A 296 -31.85 152.17 75.00
C ASP A 296 -31.05 153.48 74.96
N ASN A 297 -30.17 153.66 73.96
CA ASN A 297 -29.46 154.93 73.77
C ASN A 297 -30.39 156.07 73.37
N GLU A 298 -31.42 155.82 72.55
CA GLU A 298 -32.46 156.80 72.22
C GLU A 298 -33.29 157.18 73.46
N ILE A 299 -33.65 156.21 74.33
CA ILE A 299 -34.29 156.46 75.62
C ILE A 299 -33.41 157.34 76.50
N ILE A 300 -32.12 157.02 76.68
CA ILE A 300 -31.18 157.83 77.48
C ILE A 300 -31.03 159.26 76.94
N VAL A 301 -31.15 159.47 75.62
CA VAL A 301 -31.15 160.80 75.01
C VAL A 301 -32.47 161.54 75.27
N LEU A 302 -33.61 160.86 75.18
CA LEU A 302 -34.93 161.42 75.46
C LEU A 302 -35.12 161.77 76.95
N GLU A 303 -34.64 160.94 77.87
CA GLU A 303 -34.62 161.24 79.30
C GLU A 303 -33.85 162.54 79.59
N LYS A 304 -32.63 162.68 79.05
CA LYS A 304 -31.83 163.91 79.18
C LYS A 304 -32.51 165.14 78.57
N GLN A 305 -33.24 164.97 77.46
CA GLN A 305 -34.05 166.07 76.90
C GLN A 305 -35.23 166.43 77.82
N MET A 306 -35.85 165.43 78.46
CA MET A 306 -36.96 165.62 79.39
C MET A 306 -36.51 166.31 80.70
N ASP A 307 -35.33 165.97 81.22
CA ASP A 307 -34.70 166.69 82.35
C ASP A 307 -34.47 168.18 82.02
N ILE A 308 -33.93 168.48 80.83
CA ILE A 308 -33.74 169.86 80.36
C ILE A 308 -35.08 170.62 80.22
N LEU A 309 -36.18 169.91 79.92
CA LEU A 309 -37.52 170.50 79.88
C LEU A 309 -38.11 170.71 81.27
N PHE A 310 -37.89 169.81 82.23
CA PHE A 310 -38.27 170.03 83.63
C PHE A 310 -37.50 171.19 84.26
N GLU A 311 -36.18 171.28 84.04
CA GLU A 311 -35.37 172.39 84.56
C GLU A 311 -35.79 173.75 83.99
N LYS A 312 -36.27 173.79 82.73
CA LYS A 312 -36.90 174.98 82.13
C LYS A 312 -38.28 175.28 82.70
N ARG A 313 -39.12 174.26 82.93
CA ARG A 313 -40.46 174.39 83.55
C ARG A 313 -40.33 175.06 84.92
N ASP A 314 -39.39 174.61 85.74
CA ASP A 314 -39.31 175.05 87.14
C ASP A 314 -38.79 176.49 87.25
N LYS A 315 -37.75 176.86 86.47
CA LYS A 315 -37.32 178.27 86.34
C LYS A 315 -38.43 179.20 85.82
N THR A 316 -39.33 178.69 84.98
CA THR A 316 -40.51 179.43 84.50
C THR A 316 -41.60 179.54 85.59
N SER A 317 -41.76 178.50 86.42
CA SER A 317 -42.70 178.48 87.54
C SER A 317 -42.31 179.46 88.65
N GLU A 318 -41.02 179.51 89.02
CA GLU A 318 -40.49 180.45 90.01
C GLU A 318 -40.68 181.91 89.59
N SER A 319 -40.35 182.24 88.33
CA SER A 319 -40.54 183.58 87.78
C SER A 319 -42.03 183.98 87.71
N TYR A 320 -42.93 183.06 87.37
CA TYR A 320 -44.38 183.30 87.42
C TYR A 320 -44.89 183.58 88.85
N SER A 321 -44.38 182.84 89.85
CA SER A 321 -44.73 183.05 91.26
C SER A 321 -44.30 184.43 91.77
N LEU A 322 -43.08 184.87 91.42
CA LEU A 322 -42.57 186.20 91.75
C LEU A 322 -43.41 187.32 91.12
N ILE A 323 -43.76 187.19 89.84
CA ILE A 323 -44.61 188.17 89.14
C ILE A 323 -46.00 188.23 89.80
N LYS A 324 -46.64 187.09 90.09
CA LYS A 324 -47.97 187.08 90.72
C LYS A 324 -47.99 187.83 92.06
N SER A 325 -46.99 187.62 92.92
CA SER A 325 -46.88 188.33 94.22
C SER A 325 -46.65 189.84 94.08
N SER A 326 -46.13 190.30 92.94
CA SER A 326 -46.04 191.74 92.64
C SER A 326 -47.39 192.32 92.18
N VAL A 327 -48.15 191.59 91.35
CA VAL A 327 -49.45 192.03 90.81
C VAL A 327 -50.48 192.21 91.93
N GLU A 328 -50.60 191.24 92.83
CA GLU A 328 -51.55 191.27 93.96
C GLU A 328 -51.32 192.47 94.90
N LYS A 329 -50.10 193.05 94.93
CA LYS A 329 -49.81 194.29 95.68
C LYS A 329 -50.25 195.53 94.91
N THR A 330 -49.99 195.58 93.59
CA THR A 330 -50.39 196.72 92.75
C THR A 330 -51.90 196.83 92.58
N GLU A 331 -52.64 195.72 92.53
CA GLU A 331 -54.11 195.74 92.43
C GLU A 331 -54.77 196.40 93.65
N GLY A 332 -54.20 196.23 94.85
CA GLY A 332 -54.66 196.91 96.06
C GLY A 332 -54.58 198.43 95.95
N GLU A 333 -53.47 198.97 95.45
CA GLU A 333 -53.26 200.41 95.27
C GLU A 333 -54.17 201.00 94.16
N ILE A 334 -54.44 200.23 93.10
CA ILE A 334 -55.36 200.63 92.03
C ILE A 334 -56.77 200.90 92.57
N THR A 335 -57.32 200.07 93.45
CA THR A 335 -58.68 200.29 94.00
C THR A 335 -58.81 201.60 94.80
N LEU A 336 -57.72 202.10 95.38
CA LEU A 336 -57.69 203.39 96.08
C LEU A 336 -57.59 204.56 95.08
N LEU A 337 -56.83 204.38 93.99
CA LEU A 337 -56.68 205.36 92.92
C LEU A 337 -57.95 205.49 92.06
N GLU A 338 -58.71 204.42 91.81
CA GLU A 338 -59.98 204.48 91.08
C GLU A 338 -61.00 205.43 91.71
N GLN A 339 -61.03 205.52 93.05
CA GLN A 339 -61.89 206.47 93.75
C GLN A 339 -61.47 207.94 93.53
N GLN A 340 -60.17 208.19 93.32
CA GLN A 340 -59.64 209.53 92.99
C GLN A 340 -59.77 209.86 91.51
N LEU A 341 -59.63 208.87 90.62
CA LEU A 341 -59.81 209.00 89.18
C LEU A 341 -61.25 209.42 88.83
N LYS A 342 -62.23 208.99 89.64
CA LYS A 342 -63.65 209.43 89.60
C LYS A 342 -63.87 210.93 89.87
N ILE A 343 -62.88 211.63 90.41
CA ILE A 343 -62.87 213.09 90.56
C ILE A 343 -62.16 213.74 89.35
N LYS A 344 -61.07 213.16 88.86
CA LYS A 344 -60.29 213.70 87.73
C LYS A 344 -60.88 213.45 86.33
N SER A 345 -61.68 212.41 86.09
CA SER A 345 -62.27 212.18 84.76
C SER A 345 -63.23 213.31 84.33
N LYS A 346 -63.84 214.01 85.29
CA LYS A 346 -64.69 215.20 85.03
C LYS A 346 -63.95 216.37 84.39
N GLU A 347 -62.62 216.44 84.54
CA GLU A 347 -61.77 217.43 83.85
C GLU A 347 -61.44 216.98 82.42
N VAL A 348 -61.49 215.67 82.13
CA VAL A 348 -61.24 215.10 80.81
C VAL A 348 -62.46 215.24 79.88
N ASP A 349 -63.67 215.29 80.43
CA ASP A 349 -64.92 215.64 79.72
C ASP A 349 -64.89 217.07 79.13
N GLU A 350 -64.04 217.97 79.66
CA GLU A 350 -63.84 219.31 79.11
C GLU A 350 -62.74 219.33 78.03
N LEU A 351 -61.67 218.54 78.17
CA LEU A 351 -60.61 218.44 77.14
C LEU A 351 -61.07 217.73 75.86
N ASN A 352 -61.83 216.62 75.98
CA ASN A 352 -62.21 215.81 74.81
C ASN A 352 -63.19 216.50 73.86
N LYS A 353 -63.81 217.62 74.24
CA LYS A 353 -64.60 218.48 73.32
C LYS A 353 -63.78 219.08 72.18
N HIS A 354 -62.45 219.12 72.27
CA HIS A 354 -61.58 219.71 71.24
C HIS A 354 -60.92 218.72 70.27
N ILE A 355 -60.77 217.44 70.63
CA ILE A 355 -60.18 216.42 69.72
C ILE A 355 -61.26 215.81 68.80
N LEU A 356 -62.54 215.90 69.18
CA LEU A 356 -63.67 215.31 68.45
C LEU A 356 -64.17 216.11 67.22
N LYS A 357 -63.35 217.01 66.64
CA LYS A 357 -63.78 217.92 65.55
C LYS A 357 -62.85 218.13 64.34
N HIS A 358 -61.66 217.52 64.30
CA HIS A 358 -60.89 217.33 63.07
C HIS A 358 -60.17 215.97 63.15
N ASP A 359 -60.29 215.06 62.19
CA ASP A 359 -61.21 214.98 61.03
C ASP A 359 -61.15 213.52 60.51
N ASN A 360 -62.18 212.79 60.08
CA ASN A 360 -63.31 213.10 59.19
C ASN A 360 -62.96 213.69 57.80
N ALA A 361 -61.67 213.95 57.53
CA ALA A 361 -61.14 214.25 56.20
C ALA A 361 -60.34 213.09 55.57
N VAL A 362 -59.66 212.26 56.39
CA VAL A 362 -58.81 211.15 55.89
C VAL A 362 -59.49 209.78 55.99
N LYS A 363 -60.82 209.75 55.82
CA LYS A 363 -61.58 208.54 55.46
C LYS A 363 -61.63 208.31 53.93
N SER A 364 -60.78 209.04 53.18
CA SER A 364 -60.88 209.18 51.72
C SER A 364 -59.67 208.69 50.92
N MET A 365 -58.62 208.17 51.54
CA MET A 365 -57.43 207.69 50.81
C MET A 365 -56.88 206.35 51.34
N GLU A 366 -56.16 205.68 50.43
CA GLU A 366 -55.20 204.59 50.68
C GLU A 366 -55.77 203.22 51.10
N GLY A 367 -56.95 202.90 50.55
CA GLY A 367 -57.22 201.55 50.04
C GLY A 367 -56.48 201.21 48.72
N GLU A 368 -55.50 202.03 48.31
CA GLU A 368 -54.87 202.02 46.97
C GLU A 368 -53.33 201.89 46.99
N VAL A 369 -52.74 201.25 48.01
CA VAL A 369 -51.35 200.71 47.91
C VAL A 369 -51.38 199.19 47.68
N LEU A 370 -52.28 198.79 46.78
CA LEU A 370 -52.20 197.52 46.06
C LEU A 370 -50.94 197.49 45.19
N LYS A 371 -50.32 196.30 45.06
CA LYS A 371 -49.42 195.88 43.97
C LYS A 371 -48.20 196.79 43.69
N TYR A 372 -46.99 196.25 43.87
CA TYR A 372 -46.00 196.20 42.78
C TYR A 372 -44.88 195.17 43.07
N LEU A 373 -44.13 194.84 42.02
CA LEU A 373 -42.90 194.01 41.98
C LEU A 373 -43.01 192.52 42.38
N THR A 374 -43.66 191.78 41.48
CA THR A 374 -43.23 190.44 41.05
C THR A 374 -41.85 190.45 40.40
N GLU A 375 -41.02 189.41 40.60
CA GLU A 375 -40.00 188.84 39.67
C GLU A 375 -39.35 187.58 40.32
N GLN A 376 -38.77 186.57 39.63
CA GLN A 376 -38.51 186.28 38.20
C GLN A 376 -38.42 184.73 37.96
N THR A 377 -38.23 184.26 36.71
CA THR A 377 -38.17 182.82 36.31
C THR A 377 -37.10 182.54 35.22
N SER A 378 -36.81 181.26 34.86
CA SER A 378 -35.80 180.89 33.84
C SER A 378 -36.01 179.53 33.10
N LEU A 379 -34.96 178.90 32.55
CA LEU A 379 -34.95 177.87 31.46
C LEU A 379 -33.77 176.85 31.65
N LYS A 380 -33.44 175.83 30.82
CA LYS A 380 -33.74 175.48 29.39
C LYS A 380 -33.62 173.93 29.12
N LYS A 381 -33.36 173.47 27.88
CA LYS A 381 -33.47 172.04 27.43
C LYS A 381 -32.64 171.72 26.15
N GLY A 382 -32.22 170.44 25.94
CA GLY A 382 -32.20 169.80 24.60
C GLY A 382 -30.95 169.06 24.06
N SER A 383 -31.03 167.73 23.91
CA SER A 383 -30.48 166.92 22.78
C SER A 383 -30.92 165.44 22.91
N GLN A 384 -31.38 164.75 21.85
CA GLN A 384 -31.66 163.29 21.94
C GLN A 384 -31.75 162.49 20.62
N ASP A 385 -31.98 163.10 19.46
CA ASP A 385 -32.40 162.33 18.26
C ASP A 385 -31.27 161.56 17.53
N ILE A 386 -30.00 161.94 17.73
CA ILE A 386 -28.83 161.37 17.01
C ILE A 386 -28.58 159.87 17.37
N LEU A 387 -29.02 159.41 18.53
CA LEU A 387 -28.68 158.06 19.02
C LEU A 387 -29.32 156.91 18.23
N ARG A 388 -30.47 157.14 17.57
CA ARG A 388 -31.32 156.05 17.04
C ARG A 388 -30.97 155.53 15.65
N GLU A 389 -30.11 156.22 14.89
CA GLU A 389 -29.63 155.73 13.59
C GLU A 389 -28.38 154.85 13.72
N ILE A 390 -27.56 155.07 14.76
CA ILE A 390 -26.31 154.34 15.00
C ILE A 390 -26.56 152.86 15.37
N GLU A 391 -27.64 152.56 16.12
CA GLU A 391 -27.97 151.19 16.53
C GLU A 391 -28.26 150.26 15.34
N LYS A 392 -29.09 150.71 14.38
CA LYS A 392 -29.58 149.85 13.28
C LYS A 392 -28.49 149.37 12.32
N ILE A 393 -27.39 150.12 12.21
CA ILE A 393 -26.25 149.75 11.36
C ILE A 393 -25.38 148.67 12.05
N LYS A 394 -25.33 148.63 13.39
CA LYS A 394 -24.54 147.61 14.11
C LYS A 394 -25.13 146.21 13.98
N ASP A 395 -26.44 146.06 14.12
CA ASP A 395 -27.08 144.73 14.13
C ASP A 395 -26.97 144.00 12.79
N THR A 396 -26.93 144.74 11.68
CA THR A 396 -26.76 144.18 10.32
C THR A 396 -25.31 143.82 9.99
N ILE A 397 -24.34 144.39 10.69
CA ILE A 397 -22.92 144.00 10.63
C ILE A 397 -22.70 142.75 11.50
N ASN A 398 -23.09 142.80 12.78
CA ASN A 398 -22.96 141.68 13.73
C ASN A 398 -23.52 140.36 13.17
N THR A 399 -24.70 140.40 12.53
CA THR A 399 -25.35 139.20 11.97
C THR A 399 -24.64 138.62 10.75
N LYS A 400 -23.82 139.41 10.04
CA LYS A 400 -22.95 138.92 8.96
C LYS A 400 -21.62 138.39 9.49
N GLU A 401 -21.04 139.06 10.48
CA GLU A 401 -19.83 138.61 11.16
C GLU A 401 -20.06 137.24 11.83
N ILE A 402 -21.20 137.04 12.52
CA ILE A 402 -21.57 135.74 13.12
C ILE A 402 -21.63 134.59 12.08
N GLN A 403 -22.06 134.86 10.85
CA GLN A 403 -22.08 133.85 9.78
C GLN A 403 -20.67 133.52 9.28
N ILE A 404 -19.79 134.52 9.17
CA ILE A 404 -18.38 134.32 8.80
C ILE A 404 -17.67 133.55 9.91
N THR A 405 -17.78 133.98 11.17
CA THR A 405 -17.13 133.29 12.30
C THR A 405 -17.63 131.86 12.48
N ASN A 406 -18.89 131.56 12.16
CA ASN A 406 -19.37 130.17 12.22
C ASN A 406 -18.77 129.29 11.12
N MET A 407 -18.61 129.80 9.89
CA MET A 407 -17.91 129.05 8.84
C MET A 407 -16.41 128.94 9.11
N GLU A 408 -15.77 129.98 9.66
CA GLU A 408 -14.39 129.95 10.11
C GLU A 408 -14.20 128.99 11.29
N ASN A 409 -15.16 128.90 12.22
CA ASN A 409 -15.15 127.92 13.31
C ASN A 409 -15.30 126.48 12.81
N GLU A 410 -16.18 126.20 11.85
CA GLU A 410 -16.28 124.87 11.21
C GLU A 410 -14.99 124.50 10.47
N LEU A 411 -14.41 125.43 9.70
CA LEU A 411 -13.13 125.24 9.02
C LEU A 411 -11.98 125.06 10.01
N ALA A 412 -11.94 125.84 11.09
CA ALA A 412 -10.97 125.73 12.16
C ALA A 412 -11.14 124.39 12.92
N ARG A 413 -12.36 123.89 13.10
CA ARG A 413 -12.62 122.60 13.73
C ARG A 413 -12.09 121.45 12.87
N ILE A 414 -12.41 121.42 11.58
CA ILE A 414 -11.86 120.42 10.64
C ILE A 414 -10.34 120.55 10.50
N ARG A 415 -9.80 121.79 10.55
CA ARG A 415 -8.36 122.05 10.56
C ARG A 415 -7.70 121.56 11.86
N VAL A 416 -8.35 121.72 13.00
CA VAL A 416 -7.91 121.20 14.30
C VAL A 416 -8.00 119.68 14.30
N ASP A 417 -9.09 119.06 13.89
CA ASP A 417 -9.23 117.60 13.83
C ASP A 417 -8.16 116.97 12.89
N TYR A 418 -7.89 117.61 11.74
CA TYR A 418 -6.79 117.21 10.85
C TYR A 418 -5.40 117.42 11.47
N LEU A 419 -5.15 118.58 12.08
CA LEU A 419 -3.87 118.85 12.77
C LEU A 419 -3.70 118.03 14.05
N GLN A 420 -4.78 117.58 14.68
CA GLN A 420 -4.78 116.76 15.89
C GLN A 420 -4.62 115.28 15.52
N ALA A 421 -5.17 114.82 14.39
CA ALA A 421 -4.85 113.53 13.82
C ALA A 421 -3.38 113.46 13.32
N ASN A 422 -2.91 114.52 12.64
CA ASN A 422 -1.50 114.62 12.27
C ASN A 422 -0.60 114.71 13.50
N ALA A 423 -0.86 115.60 14.45
CA ALA A 423 -0.07 115.71 15.68
C ALA A 423 -0.14 114.45 16.54
N TYR A 424 -1.23 113.67 16.50
CA TYR A 424 -1.29 112.37 17.18
C TYR A 424 -0.43 111.31 16.47
N ASN A 425 -0.40 111.30 15.13
CA ASN A 425 0.53 110.44 14.37
C ASN A 425 1.99 110.89 14.49
N GLU A 426 2.24 112.20 14.51
CA GLU A 426 3.55 112.83 14.61
C GLU A 426 4.12 112.70 16.03
N THR A 427 3.28 112.81 17.08
CA THR A 427 3.68 112.45 18.45
C THR A 427 3.76 110.93 18.67
N LEU A 428 2.98 110.11 17.96
CA LEU A 428 3.23 108.66 17.91
C LEU A 428 4.59 108.36 17.25
N GLN A 429 4.99 109.12 16.23
CA GLN A 429 6.27 108.95 15.56
C GLN A 429 7.44 109.51 16.39
N GLU A 430 7.32 110.70 17.00
CA GLU A 430 8.28 111.24 17.97
C GLU A 430 8.38 110.37 19.23
N THR A 431 7.30 109.72 19.69
CA THR A 431 7.38 108.78 20.81
C THR A 431 7.92 107.42 20.39
N LEU A 432 7.79 106.99 19.13
CA LEU A 432 8.42 105.76 18.64
C LEU A 432 9.92 105.98 18.39
N GLU A 433 10.31 107.03 17.65
CA GLU A 433 11.71 107.46 17.50
C GLU A 433 12.32 107.84 18.86
N GLY A 434 11.56 108.49 19.74
CA GLY A 434 11.95 108.80 21.11
C GLY A 434 12.09 107.56 22.00
N LEU A 435 11.26 106.53 21.81
CA LEU A 435 11.42 105.23 22.47
C LEU A 435 12.59 104.43 21.89
N GLU A 436 12.91 104.56 20.61
CA GLU A 436 14.12 103.97 20.00
C GLU A 436 15.39 104.67 20.47
N VAL A 437 15.39 106.01 20.59
CA VAL A 437 16.48 106.78 21.19
C VAL A 437 16.57 106.55 22.69
N GLU A 438 15.45 106.34 23.41
CA GLU A 438 15.48 105.82 24.78
C GLU A 438 15.99 104.38 24.84
N LEU A 439 15.70 103.50 23.87
CA LEU A 439 16.25 102.14 23.84
C LEU A 439 17.76 102.13 23.56
N GLN A 440 18.23 102.97 22.64
CA GLN A 440 19.66 103.12 22.35
C GLN A 440 20.40 103.83 23.49
N SER A 441 19.82 104.86 24.10
CA SER A 441 20.44 105.57 25.23
C SER A 441 20.33 104.78 26.54
N ARG A 442 19.26 104.01 26.78
CA ARG A 442 19.20 102.99 27.84
C ARG A 442 20.14 101.83 27.54
N GLY A 443 20.34 101.44 26.28
CA GLY A 443 21.37 100.48 25.87
C GLY A 443 22.78 100.96 26.22
N ALA A 444 23.14 102.17 25.81
CA ALA A 444 24.41 102.82 26.15
C ALA A 444 24.53 103.16 27.65
N LEU A 445 23.42 103.40 28.35
CA LEU A 445 23.39 103.55 29.80
C LEU A 445 23.55 102.20 30.51
N ILE A 446 23.00 101.11 29.99
CA ILE A 446 23.24 99.75 30.47
C ILE A 446 24.70 99.37 30.21
N GLU A 447 25.28 99.73 29.07
CA GLU A 447 26.69 99.48 28.77
C GLU A 447 27.60 100.32 29.69
N LYS A 448 27.28 101.61 29.92
CA LYS A 448 27.93 102.43 30.95
C LYS A 448 27.72 101.88 32.36
N MET A 449 26.54 101.40 32.71
CA MET A 449 26.26 100.79 34.02
C MET A 449 26.95 99.44 34.15
N GLN A 450 27.19 98.68 33.09
CA GLN A 450 28.02 97.48 33.12
C GLN A 450 29.51 97.83 33.27
N GLN A 451 30.01 98.87 32.60
CA GLN A 451 31.36 99.39 32.83
C GLN A 451 31.51 99.97 34.23
N ASP A 452 30.52 100.68 34.75
CA ASP A 452 30.51 101.27 36.08
C ASP A 452 30.16 100.24 37.17
N ILE A 453 29.50 99.11 36.87
CA ILE A 453 29.41 97.94 37.75
C ILE A 453 30.76 97.22 37.80
N ARG A 454 31.49 97.08 36.68
CA ARG A 454 32.87 96.56 36.70
C ARG A 454 33.78 97.49 37.53
N ARG A 455 33.78 98.79 37.25
CA ARG A 455 34.53 99.78 38.03
C ARG A 455 34.07 99.86 39.48
N ARG A 456 32.77 99.74 39.78
CA ARG A 456 32.27 99.70 41.16
C ARG A 456 32.59 98.38 41.85
N ASN A 457 32.72 97.26 41.15
CA ASN A 457 33.28 96.04 41.72
C ASN A 457 34.78 96.22 42.00
N ASP A 458 35.56 96.80 41.08
CA ASP A 458 36.97 97.15 41.33
C ASP A 458 37.14 98.14 42.49
N ASP A 459 36.21 99.10 42.63
CA ASP A 459 36.14 100.07 43.73
C ASP A 459 35.58 99.44 45.02
N ILE A 460 34.70 98.45 44.94
CA ILE A 460 34.19 97.67 46.06
C ILE A 460 35.33 96.79 46.57
N ASP A 461 36.07 96.04 45.76
CA ASP A 461 37.23 95.28 46.22
C ASP A 461 38.32 96.16 46.88
N ARG A 462 38.47 97.40 46.40
CA ARG A 462 39.35 98.42 47.02
C ARG A 462 38.73 99.05 48.28
N LYS A 463 37.39 99.17 48.37
CA LYS A 463 36.68 99.67 49.55
C LYS A 463 36.47 98.60 50.61
N GLN A 464 36.29 97.33 50.27
CA GLN A 464 36.21 96.19 51.18
C GLN A 464 37.49 96.12 51.99
N LYS A 465 38.65 96.10 51.31
CA LYS A 465 39.98 96.21 51.93
C LYS A 465 40.20 97.48 52.77
N ARG A 466 39.43 98.55 52.52
CA ARG A 466 39.43 99.80 53.31
C ARG A 466 38.42 99.76 54.47
N LEU A 467 37.34 98.97 54.34
CA LEU A 467 36.24 98.79 55.28
C LEU A 467 36.61 97.71 56.30
N ASP A 468 37.39 96.69 55.93
CA ASP A 468 38.07 95.78 56.86
C ASP A 468 39.04 96.57 57.76
N GLN A 469 39.83 97.48 57.17
CA GLN A 469 40.70 98.41 57.90
C GLN A 469 39.92 99.40 58.77
N LEU A 470 38.76 99.89 58.31
CA LEU A 470 37.92 100.80 59.08
C LEU A 470 37.13 100.07 60.18
N ASN A 471 36.66 98.84 59.97
CA ASN A 471 35.98 98.04 60.98
C ASN A 471 36.91 97.73 62.15
N GLN A 472 38.18 97.42 61.87
CA GLN A 472 39.21 97.25 62.89
C GLN A 472 39.47 98.54 63.72
N GLN A 473 39.09 99.71 63.20
CA GLN A 473 39.07 101.00 63.93
C GLN A 473 37.68 101.30 64.53
N TYR A 474 36.60 100.79 63.93
CA TYR A 474 35.22 100.99 64.36
C TYR A 474 34.89 100.13 65.58
N GLU A 475 35.43 98.92 65.69
CA GLU A 475 35.34 98.10 66.91
C GLU A 475 36.06 98.78 68.09
N GLN A 476 37.18 99.49 67.85
CA GLN A 476 37.85 100.31 68.88
C GLN A 476 37.02 101.52 69.33
N ILE A 477 36.11 102.04 68.49
CA ILE A 477 35.25 103.19 68.79
C ILE A 477 33.91 102.74 69.40
N MET A 478 33.31 101.67 68.87
CA MET A 478 32.05 101.10 69.38
C MET A 478 32.20 100.54 70.80
N SER A 479 33.38 100.01 71.17
CA SER A 479 33.68 99.61 72.55
C SER A 479 33.72 100.76 73.55
N ALA A 480 33.69 102.02 73.08
CA ALA A 480 33.81 103.21 73.92
C ALA A 480 32.54 104.08 74.01
N HIS A 481 31.49 103.82 73.22
CA HIS A 481 30.36 104.75 73.02
C HIS A 481 28.95 104.10 73.01
N THR A 482 28.75 102.98 73.73
CA THR A 482 27.43 102.35 73.91
C THR A 482 26.96 102.41 75.37
N GLY A 483 26.67 103.63 75.83
CA GLY A 483 26.05 103.90 77.13
C GLY A 483 24.97 104.98 77.02
N GLU A 484 23.76 104.63 77.48
CA GLU A 484 22.63 105.51 77.85
C GLU A 484 22.01 106.46 76.79
N THR A 485 20.80 106.10 76.34
CA THR A 485 19.69 106.98 75.91
C THR A 485 19.84 107.76 74.58
N GLY A 486 18.77 108.26 73.94
CA GLY A 486 17.36 108.26 74.34
C GLY A 486 16.39 108.52 73.16
N GLU A 487 15.09 108.51 73.45
CA GLU A 487 14.01 108.56 72.45
C GLU A 487 13.69 109.98 71.96
N HIS A 488 13.69 110.20 70.64
CA HIS A 488 12.80 111.14 69.95
C HIS A 488 12.55 110.62 68.52
N VAL A 489 11.28 110.46 68.13
CA VAL A 489 10.87 110.04 66.77
C VAL A 489 9.67 110.88 66.34
N GLY A 490 9.80 111.62 65.24
CA GLY A 490 8.79 112.57 64.76
C GLY A 490 7.70 111.94 63.88
N PRO A 491 6.59 112.67 63.60
CA PRO A 491 5.50 112.17 62.75
C PRO A 491 5.94 111.76 61.32
N LEU A 492 6.97 112.41 60.77
CA LEU A 492 7.56 112.03 59.48
C LEU A 492 8.38 110.74 59.55
N GLU A 493 9.01 110.45 60.70
CA GLU A 493 9.71 109.19 60.90
C GLU A 493 8.73 108.05 61.20
N ALA A 494 7.56 108.34 61.78
CA ALA A 494 6.47 107.38 61.90
C ALA A 494 5.88 107.00 60.51
N THR A 495 5.76 107.94 59.57
CA THR A 495 5.33 107.62 58.19
C THR A 495 6.44 107.00 57.34
N ILE A 496 7.70 107.39 57.53
CA ILE A 496 8.84 106.66 56.94
C ILE A 496 8.88 105.24 57.48
N SER A 497 8.70 105.02 58.78
CA SER A 497 8.67 103.69 59.41
C SER A 497 7.50 102.83 58.88
N SER A 498 6.30 103.39 58.71
CA SER A 498 5.18 102.64 58.14
C SER A 498 5.38 102.31 56.65
N LEU A 499 5.96 103.22 55.87
CA LEU A 499 6.33 102.98 54.47
C LEU A 499 7.47 101.96 54.35
N SER A 500 8.54 102.06 55.15
CA SER A 500 9.62 101.07 55.21
C SER A 500 9.10 99.69 55.66
N LYS A 501 8.14 99.64 56.59
CA LYS A 501 7.50 98.39 57.00
C LYS A 501 6.70 97.79 55.84
N ALA A 502 5.87 98.60 55.16
CA ALA A 502 5.11 98.17 53.99
C ALA A 502 6.01 97.72 52.82
N ILE A 503 7.15 98.40 52.61
CA ILE A 503 8.18 97.97 51.65
C ILE A 503 8.79 96.63 52.09
N SER A 504 9.06 96.41 53.38
CA SER A 504 9.55 95.11 53.88
C SER A 504 8.50 93.99 53.73
N GLU A 505 7.22 94.31 53.92
CA GLU A 505 6.11 93.37 53.78
C GLU A 505 5.93 92.99 52.31
N ARG A 506 5.94 93.97 51.39
CA ARG A 506 5.95 93.70 49.93
C ARG A 506 7.23 93.02 49.45
N SER A 507 8.39 93.27 50.07
CA SER A 507 9.63 92.56 49.75
C SER A 507 9.54 91.08 50.11
N LYS A 508 9.01 90.76 51.31
CA LYS A 508 8.78 89.38 51.74
C LYS A 508 7.73 88.67 50.90
N GLU A 509 6.67 89.36 50.53
CA GLU A 509 5.64 88.83 49.61
C GLU A 509 6.24 88.53 48.22
N ASN A 510 7.12 89.40 47.71
CA ASN A 510 7.87 89.18 46.47
C ASN A 510 8.88 88.02 46.60
N GLU A 511 9.58 87.88 47.74
CA GLU A 511 10.44 86.73 48.03
C GLU A 511 9.64 85.42 48.09
N VAL A 512 8.44 85.41 48.69
CA VAL A 512 7.54 84.25 48.70
C VAL A 512 7.06 83.92 47.29
N LEU A 513 6.61 84.91 46.51
CA LEU A 513 6.21 84.72 45.11
C LEU A 513 7.37 84.26 44.22
N GLN A 514 8.61 84.69 44.49
CA GLN A 514 9.81 84.17 43.81
C GLN A 514 10.11 82.72 44.22
N GLN A 515 9.92 82.34 45.49
CA GLN A 515 10.07 80.94 45.91
C GLN A 515 8.97 80.04 45.32
N GLU A 516 7.74 80.53 45.21
CA GLU A 516 6.64 79.81 44.54
C GLU A 516 6.88 79.71 43.03
N TRP A 517 7.35 80.78 42.37
CA TRP A 517 7.75 80.73 40.97
C TRP A 517 8.91 79.76 40.74
N ILE A 518 9.95 79.76 41.57
CA ILE A 518 11.07 78.81 41.46
C ILE A 518 10.60 77.36 41.65
N LYS A 519 9.70 77.09 42.60
CA LYS A 519 9.09 75.75 42.77
C LYS A 519 8.34 75.33 41.52
N LEU A 520 7.42 76.15 41.01
CA LEU A 520 6.65 75.87 39.80
C LEU A 520 7.56 75.72 38.56
N GLN A 521 8.66 76.48 38.49
CA GLN A 521 9.68 76.38 37.44
C GLN A 521 10.47 75.06 37.54
N THR A 522 10.73 74.57 38.76
CA THR A 522 11.41 73.29 39.00
C THR A 522 10.47 72.12 38.70
N GLU A 523 9.22 72.16 39.20
CA GLU A 523 8.18 71.18 38.86
C GLU A 523 7.96 71.11 37.34
N LEU A 524 7.94 72.24 36.63
CA LEU A 524 7.86 72.29 35.17
C LEU A 524 9.06 71.62 34.47
N VAL A 525 10.26 71.76 35.03
CA VAL A 525 11.47 71.07 34.53
C VAL A 525 11.40 69.57 34.79
N ASP A 526 10.94 69.14 35.98
CA ASP A 526 10.77 67.73 36.32
C ASP A 526 9.68 67.06 35.46
N TYR A 527 8.58 67.77 35.17
CA TYR A 527 7.58 67.35 34.19
C TYR A 527 8.14 67.31 32.75
N ASN A 528 9.12 68.15 32.40
CA ASN A 528 9.77 68.09 31.09
C ASN A 528 10.72 66.89 30.99
N ILE A 529 11.52 66.63 32.03
CA ILE A 529 12.42 65.48 32.13
C ILE A 529 11.62 64.18 32.02
N THR A 530 10.60 63.99 32.86
CA THR A 530 9.75 62.79 32.84
C THR A 530 8.98 62.64 31.52
N MET A 531 8.55 63.74 30.87
CA MET A 531 7.97 63.69 29.52
C MET A 531 9.00 63.21 28.47
N ASN A 532 10.27 63.59 28.58
CA ASN A 532 11.33 63.13 27.68
C ASN A 532 11.67 61.65 27.93
N GLU A 533 11.77 61.20 29.19
CA GLU A 533 11.94 59.78 29.56
C GLU A 533 10.79 58.91 29.00
N ILE A 534 9.54 59.39 29.11
CA ILE A 534 8.37 58.72 28.53
C ILE A 534 8.47 58.66 26.99
N ASN A 535 8.93 59.73 26.34
CA ASN A 535 9.12 59.75 24.88
C ASN A 535 10.23 58.80 24.42
N GLU A 536 11.37 58.73 25.12
CA GLU A 536 12.41 57.73 24.84
C GLU A 536 11.88 56.31 25.03
N ALA A 537 11.17 56.03 26.13
CA ALA A 537 10.54 54.74 26.36
C ALA A 537 9.54 54.37 25.25
N ILE A 538 8.74 55.33 24.76
CA ILE A 538 7.81 55.11 23.64
C ILE A 538 8.57 54.76 22.35
N LEU A 539 9.65 55.47 22.01
CA LEU A 539 10.50 55.14 20.86
C LEU A 539 11.11 53.75 21.00
N ASP A 540 11.58 53.39 22.20
CA ASP A 540 12.18 52.11 22.49
C ASP A 540 11.14 50.96 22.43
N TYR A 541 9.90 51.19 22.83
CA TYR A 541 8.78 50.26 22.61
C TYR A 541 8.36 50.17 21.13
N GLN A 542 8.44 51.25 20.35
CA GLN A 542 8.21 51.20 18.89
C GLN A 542 9.30 50.39 18.17
N ALA A 543 10.57 50.53 18.58
CA ALA A 543 11.68 49.71 18.09
C ALA A 543 11.49 48.23 18.44
N LYS A 544 11.13 47.92 19.70
CA LYS A 544 10.82 46.55 20.14
C LYS A 544 9.63 45.96 19.37
N SER A 545 8.57 46.74 19.16
CA SER A 545 7.37 46.35 18.41
C SER A 545 7.68 46.02 16.94
N THR A 546 8.46 46.87 16.25
CA THR A 546 8.85 46.61 14.84
C THR A 546 9.77 45.40 14.71
N ILE A 547 10.71 45.18 15.65
CA ILE A 547 11.52 43.96 15.71
C ILE A 547 10.66 42.71 15.94
N LEU A 548 9.66 42.78 16.83
CA LEU A 548 8.73 41.68 17.08
C LEU A 548 7.83 41.39 15.87
N ALA A 549 7.36 42.41 15.15
CA ALA A 549 6.63 42.24 13.89
C ALA A 549 7.49 41.54 12.83
N GLN A 550 8.73 41.97 12.62
CA GLN A 550 9.66 41.31 11.69
C GLN A 550 9.97 39.86 12.10
N LYS A 551 10.10 39.57 13.39
CA LYS A 551 10.26 38.20 13.90
C LYS A 551 9.00 37.36 13.64
N ARG A 552 7.81 37.88 13.92
CA ARG A 552 6.51 37.24 13.64
C ARG A 552 6.39 36.89 12.15
N ASP A 553 6.74 37.83 11.27
CA ASP A 553 6.55 37.66 9.83
C ASP A 553 7.57 36.68 9.22
N ARG A 554 8.81 36.67 9.72
CA ARG A 554 9.79 35.60 9.43
C ARG A 554 9.30 34.23 9.89
N LEU A 555 8.75 34.13 11.11
CA LEU A 555 8.20 32.87 11.63
C LEU A 555 6.97 32.41 10.84
N ALA A 556 6.07 33.32 10.47
CA ALA A 556 4.92 33.03 9.62
C ALA A 556 5.35 32.50 8.24
N SER A 557 6.37 33.11 7.62
CA SER A 557 6.95 32.63 6.36
C SER A 557 7.62 31.25 6.50
N ALA A 558 8.35 31.00 7.58
CA ALA A 558 8.92 29.68 7.87
C ALA A 558 7.83 28.61 8.11
N ILE A 559 6.74 28.94 8.80
CA ILE A 559 5.58 28.05 8.99
C ILE A 559 4.86 27.80 7.65
N GLN A 560 4.75 28.80 6.77
CA GLN A 560 4.19 28.66 5.43
C GLN A 560 5.00 27.68 4.59
N LEU A 561 6.34 27.81 4.58
CA LEU A 561 7.25 26.86 3.92
C LEU A 561 7.13 25.45 4.49
N LYS A 562 7.11 25.29 5.82
CA LYS A 562 6.95 23.97 6.45
C LYS A 562 5.57 23.34 6.18
N ARG A 563 4.51 24.13 6.06
CA ARG A 563 3.20 23.64 5.59
C ARG A 563 3.24 23.17 4.13
N GLN A 564 3.96 23.86 3.26
CA GLN A 564 4.17 23.45 1.86
C GLN A 564 5.01 22.16 1.76
N GLU A 565 6.09 22.04 2.56
CA GLU A 565 6.87 20.81 2.68
C GLU A 565 5.98 19.63 3.13
N ILE A 566 5.22 19.79 4.21
CA ILE A 566 4.29 18.77 4.73
C ILE A 566 3.25 18.37 3.68
N ALA A 567 2.65 19.33 2.96
CA ALA A 567 1.71 19.05 1.88
C ALA A 567 2.37 18.26 0.73
N SER A 568 3.62 18.57 0.37
CA SER A 568 4.38 17.84 -0.64
C SER A 568 4.74 16.41 -0.19
N LEU A 569 5.01 16.21 1.10
CA LEU A 569 5.28 14.90 1.70
C LEU A 569 4.01 14.05 1.79
N ALA A 570 2.88 14.64 2.18
CA ALA A 570 1.57 13.98 2.16
C ALA A 570 1.18 13.54 0.74
N SER A 571 1.38 14.40 -0.27
CA SER A 571 1.15 14.07 -1.67
C SER A 571 2.06 12.91 -2.15
N LYS A 572 3.35 12.91 -1.77
CA LYS A 572 4.26 11.78 -2.03
C LYS A 572 3.84 10.50 -1.30
N SER A 573 3.31 10.60 -0.09
CA SER A 573 2.81 9.45 0.68
C SER A 573 1.58 8.84 0.01
N GLU A 574 0.61 9.62 -0.45
CA GLU A 574 -0.54 9.06 -1.19
C GLU A 574 -0.10 8.49 -2.55
N ALA A 575 0.85 9.12 -3.25
CA ALA A 575 1.43 8.54 -4.46
C ALA A 575 2.10 7.18 -4.17
N MET A 576 2.82 7.03 -3.05
CA MET A 576 3.35 5.75 -2.60
C MET A 576 2.25 4.75 -2.18
N HIS A 577 1.13 5.20 -1.59
CA HIS A 577 -0.01 4.33 -1.29
C HIS A 577 -0.75 3.88 -2.56
N VAL A 578 -0.85 4.72 -3.59
CA VAL A 578 -1.39 4.35 -4.91
C VAL A 578 -0.47 3.36 -5.60
N GLU A 579 0.85 3.57 -5.58
CA GLU A 579 1.82 2.61 -6.11
C GLU A 579 1.82 1.29 -5.31
N MET A 580 1.69 1.33 -3.99
CA MET A 580 1.56 0.12 -3.16
C MET A 580 0.26 -0.65 -3.47
N LYS A 581 -0.87 0.05 -3.67
CA LYS A 581 -2.14 -0.55 -4.14
C LYS A 581 -1.94 -1.17 -5.54
N ARG A 582 -1.22 -0.50 -6.46
CA ARG A 582 -0.92 -0.98 -7.82
C ARG A 582 -0.03 -2.22 -7.79
N VAL A 583 1.06 -2.21 -7.02
CA VAL A 583 1.98 -3.34 -6.83
C VAL A 583 1.24 -4.52 -6.18
N ASN A 584 0.45 -4.30 -5.13
CA ASN A 584 -0.37 -5.36 -4.53
C ASN A 584 -1.40 -5.94 -5.51
N THR A 585 -2.00 -5.11 -6.37
CA THR A 585 -2.92 -5.59 -7.42
C THR A 585 -2.18 -6.44 -8.47
N MET A 586 -0.97 -6.05 -8.85
CA MET A 586 -0.11 -6.85 -9.75
C MET A 586 0.40 -8.12 -9.07
N LEU A 587 0.67 -8.09 -7.76
CA LEU A 587 1.05 -9.26 -6.96
C LEU A 587 -0.10 -10.27 -6.90
N VAL A 588 -1.32 -9.84 -6.58
CA VAL A 588 -2.52 -10.69 -6.59
C VAL A 588 -2.73 -11.31 -7.97
N LYS A 589 -2.66 -10.52 -9.05
CA LYS A 589 -2.74 -11.04 -10.42
C LYS A 589 -1.63 -12.04 -10.74
N ASN A 590 -0.41 -11.83 -10.26
CA ASN A 590 0.69 -12.79 -10.43
C ASN A 590 0.51 -14.07 -9.60
N VAL A 591 -0.12 -13.99 -8.42
CA VAL A 591 -0.51 -15.16 -7.62
C VAL A 591 -1.66 -15.92 -8.29
N GLU A 592 -2.62 -15.23 -8.90
CA GLU A 592 -3.69 -15.85 -9.70
C GLU A 592 -3.15 -16.51 -10.97
N THR A 593 -2.28 -15.84 -11.73
CA THR A 593 -1.70 -16.44 -12.95
C THR A 593 -0.76 -17.60 -12.63
N THR A 594 0.10 -17.50 -11.61
CA THR A 594 0.94 -18.63 -11.19
C THR A 594 0.13 -19.80 -10.64
N LYS A 595 -0.94 -19.55 -9.86
CA LYS A 595 -1.87 -20.60 -9.44
C LYS A 595 -2.54 -21.27 -10.65
N ASN A 596 -2.96 -20.49 -11.64
CA ASN A 596 -3.54 -21.04 -12.87
C ASN A 596 -2.51 -21.86 -13.66
N THR A 597 -1.29 -21.37 -13.90
CA THR A 597 -0.26 -22.16 -14.61
C THR A 597 0.17 -23.40 -13.85
N VAL A 598 0.12 -23.41 -12.51
CA VAL A 598 0.34 -24.62 -11.69
C VAL A 598 -0.84 -25.59 -11.82
N ASN A 599 -2.09 -25.11 -11.83
CA ASN A 599 -3.26 -25.96 -12.11
C ASN A 599 -3.19 -26.55 -13.53
N ASP A 600 -2.87 -25.74 -14.53
CA ASP A 600 -2.75 -26.16 -15.93
C ASP A 600 -1.62 -27.18 -16.12
N ALA A 601 -0.48 -26.97 -15.45
CA ALA A 601 0.63 -27.94 -15.42
C ALA A 601 0.22 -29.26 -14.75
N PHE A 602 -0.50 -29.22 -13.62
CA PHE A 602 -1.03 -30.40 -12.94
C PHE A 602 -2.08 -31.14 -13.78
N LEU A 603 -2.96 -30.42 -14.49
CA LEU A 603 -3.92 -31.00 -15.42
C LEU A 603 -3.22 -31.67 -16.61
N LEU A 604 -2.20 -31.02 -17.18
CA LEU A 604 -1.37 -31.57 -18.25
C LEU A 604 -0.56 -32.79 -17.79
N GLU A 605 -0.01 -32.77 -16.58
CA GLU A 605 0.68 -33.92 -15.97
C GLU A 605 -0.29 -35.10 -15.79
N ASN A 606 -1.49 -34.87 -15.27
CA ASN A 606 -2.53 -35.90 -15.18
C ASN A 606 -2.97 -36.42 -16.57
N GLU A 607 -3.02 -35.57 -17.59
CA GLU A 607 -3.32 -36.01 -18.95
C GLU A 607 -2.18 -36.84 -19.56
N LEU A 608 -0.93 -36.43 -19.35
CA LEU A 608 0.26 -37.17 -19.78
C LEU A 608 0.37 -38.52 -19.04
N LEU A 609 0.07 -38.57 -17.75
CA LEU A 609 -0.01 -39.81 -16.97
C LEU A 609 -1.09 -40.75 -17.53
N LYS A 610 -2.30 -40.26 -17.80
CA LYS A 610 -3.37 -41.06 -18.44
C LYS A 610 -2.96 -41.57 -19.82
N ARG A 611 -2.45 -40.69 -20.70
CA ARG A 611 -1.91 -41.09 -22.02
C ARG A 611 -0.79 -42.13 -21.89
N LEU A 612 0.04 -42.06 -20.86
CA LEU A 612 1.12 -43.01 -20.57
C LEU A 612 0.60 -44.34 -20.00
N GLU A 613 -0.45 -44.33 -19.18
CA GLU A 613 -1.16 -45.56 -18.79
C GLU A 613 -1.84 -46.22 -20.00
N ASP A 614 -2.49 -45.45 -20.86
CA ASP A 614 -3.15 -45.98 -22.07
C ASP A 614 -2.11 -46.55 -23.04
N LYS A 615 -0.95 -45.92 -23.20
CA LYS A 615 0.16 -46.51 -23.97
C LYS A 615 0.78 -47.74 -23.30
N LYS A 616 0.75 -47.85 -21.96
CA LYS A 616 1.09 -49.11 -21.26
C LYS A 616 0.03 -50.19 -21.50
N ARG A 617 -1.27 -49.85 -21.53
CA ARG A 617 -2.37 -50.77 -21.86
C ARG A 617 -2.24 -51.28 -23.30
N ASP A 618 -1.95 -50.38 -24.26
CA ASP A 618 -1.65 -50.75 -25.65
C ASP A 618 -0.43 -51.67 -25.75
N ALA A 619 0.67 -51.35 -25.04
CA ALA A 619 1.88 -52.16 -25.03
C ALA A 619 1.62 -53.58 -24.48
N LEU A 620 0.94 -53.69 -23.33
CA LEU A 620 0.56 -54.99 -22.74
C LEU A 620 -0.37 -55.80 -23.66
N GLN A 621 -1.29 -55.15 -24.40
CA GLN A 621 -2.10 -55.83 -25.41
C GLN A 621 -1.28 -56.30 -26.61
N LEU A 622 -0.26 -55.55 -27.01
CA LEU A 622 0.66 -55.95 -28.08
C LEU A 622 1.59 -57.09 -27.64
N GLU A 623 2.12 -57.05 -26.40
CA GLU A 623 2.87 -58.15 -25.81
C GLU A 623 2.02 -59.43 -25.71
N TRP A 624 0.78 -59.32 -25.25
CA TRP A 624 -0.15 -60.47 -25.21
C TRP A 624 -0.44 -61.02 -26.61
N LYS A 625 -0.61 -60.16 -27.63
CA LYS A 625 -0.77 -60.59 -29.04
C LYS A 625 0.51 -61.27 -29.58
N VAL A 626 1.69 -60.77 -29.22
CA VAL A 626 2.98 -61.37 -29.60
C VAL A 626 3.16 -62.73 -28.93
N GLU A 627 2.79 -62.87 -27.65
CA GLU A 627 2.90 -64.15 -26.93
C GLU A 627 1.86 -65.17 -27.41
N ALA A 628 0.63 -64.74 -27.70
CA ALA A 628 -0.37 -65.58 -28.36
C ALA A 628 0.10 -66.05 -29.76
N ALA A 629 0.76 -65.18 -30.53
CA ALA A 629 1.36 -65.55 -31.81
C ALA A 629 2.58 -66.47 -31.67
N ARG A 630 3.38 -66.34 -30.61
CA ARG A 630 4.47 -67.27 -30.25
C ARG A 630 3.94 -68.64 -29.86
N GLN A 631 2.88 -68.68 -29.05
CA GLN A 631 2.22 -69.94 -28.66
C GLN A 631 1.63 -70.62 -29.90
N ALA A 632 0.84 -69.91 -30.72
CA ALA A 632 0.30 -70.45 -31.97
C ALA A 632 1.41 -70.95 -32.92
N LYS A 633 2.55 -70.25 -33.00
CA LYS A 633 3.72 -70.74 -33.74
C LYS A 633 4.31 -72.03 -33.12
N ALA A 634 4.40 -72.13 -31.80
CA ALA A 634 4.89 -73.32 -31.12
C ALA A 634 3.93 -74.51 -31.32
N ASP A 635 2.62 -74.28 -31.25
CA ASP A 635 1.59 -75.28 -31.49
C ASP A 635 1.62 -75.77 -32.95
N ILE A 636 1.79 -74.87 -33.93
CA ILE A 636 1.98 -75.22 -35.34
C ILE A 636 3.28 -75.98 -35.56
N LEU A 637 4.39 -75.61 -34.90
CA LEU A 637 5.64 -76.36 -34.98
C LEU A 637 5.50 -77.76 -34.37
N GLN A 638 4.75 -77.92 -33.28
CA GLN A 638 4.45 -79.23 -32.71
C GLN A 638 3.59 -80.07 -33.67
N GLN A 639 2.57 -79.48 -34.29
CA GLN A 639 1.76 -80.13 -35.34
C GLN A 639 2.61 -80.55 -36.54
N ILE A 640 3.57 -79.73 -36.99
CA ILE A 640 4.53 -80.08 -38.05
C ILE A 640 5.39 -81.27 -37.64
N LEU A 641 5.96 -81.26 -36.42
CA LEU A 641 6.74 -82.40 -35.90
C LEU A 641 5.92 -83.69 -35.78
N ASP A 642 4.63 -83.59 -35.46
CA ASP A 642 3.72 -84.74 -35.42
C ASP A 642 3.33 -85.23 -36.83
N CYS A 643 3.13 -84.32 -37.80
CA CYS A 643 3.02 -84.68 -39.21
C CYS A 643 4.30 -85.32 -39.77
N GLU A 644 5.49 -84.85 -39.39
CA GLU A 644 6.77 -85.47 -39.77
C GLU A 644 6.91 -86.89 -39.17
N ARG A 645 6.50 -87.09 -37.92
CA ARG A 645 6.41 -88.43 -37.29
C ARG A 645 5.47 -89.35 -38.05
N ASP A 646 4.29 -88.87 -38.43
CA ASP A 646 3.32 -89.64 -39.22
C ASP A 646 3.84 -89.95 -40.63
N ILE A 647 4.52 -89.01 -41.30
CA ILE A 647 5.17 -89.24 -42.59
C ILE A 647 6.21 -90.36 -42.46
N LEU A 648 7.13 -90.28 -41.50
CA LEU A 648 8.15 -91.32 -41.25
C LEU A 648 7.51 -92.69 -40.92
N PHE A 649 6.39 -92.70 -40.21
CA PHE A 649 5.62 -93.92 -39.91
C PHE A 649 4.96 -94.52 -41.16
N TRP A 650 4.42 -93.69 -42.05
CA TRP A 650 3.87 -94.13 -43.33
C TRP A 650 4.95 -94.55 -44.34
N GLU A 651 6.09 -93.87 -44.39
CA GLU A 651 7.27 -94.29 -45.15
C GLU A 651 7.78 -95.65 -44.68
N ARG A 652 7.89 -95.86 -43.36
CA ARG A 652 8.32 -97.15 -42.80
C ARG A 652 7.31 -98.26 -43.10
N LYS A 653 6.00 -97.99 -43.07
CA LYS A 653 4.96 -98.92 -43.54
C LYS A 653 5.09 -99.22 -45.03
N LEU A 654 5.33 -98.21 -45.87
CA LEU A 654 5.48 -98.36 -47.32
C LEU A 654 6.74 -99.17 -47.66
N GLN A 655 7.83 -98.97 -46.91
CA GLN A 655 9.04 -99.79 -47.00
C GLN A 655 8.73 -101.25 -46.65
N ILE A 656 8.07 -101.51 -45.51
CA ILE A 656 7.68 -102.88 -45.12
C ILE A 656 6.76 -103.51 -46.18
N ALA A 657 5.82 -102.75 -46.74
CA ALA A 657 4.95 -103.22 -47.81
C ALA A 657 5.73 -103.64 -49.06
N ARG A 658 6.69 -102.82 -49.52
CA ARG A 658 7.59 -103.16 -50.64
C ARG A 658 8.49 -104.37 -50.33
N GLU A 659 9.02 -104.45 -49.11
CA GLU A 659 9.82 -105.60 -48.65
C GLU A 659 8.97 -106.88 -48.66
N THR A 660 7.70 -106.83 -48.26
CA THR A 660 6.78 -107.97 -48.37
C THR A 660 6.34 -108.27 -49.80
N GLU A 661 6.18 -107.27 -50.66
CA GLU A 661 5.84 -107.45 -52.08
C GLU A 661 6.95 -108.19 -52.82
N ILE A 662 8.21 -107.80 -52.61
CA ILE A 662 9.40 -108.49 -53.13
C ILE A 662 9.49 -109.93 -52.59
N ALA A 663 9.14 -110.16 -51.32
CA ALA A 663 9.11 -111.49 -50.71
C ALA A 663 7.92 -112.36 -51.17
N LEU A 664 6.94 -111.79 -51.87
CA LEU A 664 5.72 -112.47 -52.36
C LEU A 664 5.67 -112.62 -53.90
N ASP A 665 6.74 -112.24 -54.62
CA ASP A 665 6.78 -112.28 -56.10
C ASP A 665 6.54 -113.71 -56.66
N PRO A 666 5.42 -113.95 -57.40
CA PRO A 666 5.12 -115.23 -58.05
C PRO A 666 6.03 -115.59 -59.26
N SER A 667 7.12 -114.86 -59.50
CA SER A 667 8.18 -115.27 -60.44
C SER A 667 9.06 -116.39 -59.86
N ILE A 668 9.32 -116.38 -58.54
CA ILE A 668 10.20 -117.32 -57.85
C ILE A 668 9.47 -118.67 -57.70
N GLY A 669 10.00 -119.72 -58.35
CA GLY A 669 9.51 -121.10 -58.22
C GLY A 669 8.74 -121.67 -59.43
N ARG A 670 8.43 -120.88 -60.46
CA ARG A 670 7.67 -121.36 -61.65
C ARG A 670 8.31 -122.59 -62.33
N ALA A 671 9.64 -122.66 -62.34
CA ALA A 671 10.41 -123.71 -63.02
C ALA A 671 10.27 -125.12 -62.41
N GLU A 672 9.71 -125.25 -61.20
CA GLU A 672 9.49 -126.54 -60.54
C GLU A 672 8.06 -127.05 -60.79
N ILE A 673 7.08 -126.14 -60.75
CA ILE A 673 5.66 -126.42 -61.00
C ILE A 673 5.43 -126.94 -62.44
N GLU A 674 6.19 -126.45 -63.43
CA GLU A 674 6.11 -126.94 -64.80
C GLU A 674 6.73 -128.33 -65.02
N LYS A 675 7.63 -128.80 -64.15
CA LYS A 675 8.18 -130.16 -64.22
C LYS A 675 7.15 -131.17 -63.72
N MET A 676 6.58 -130.94 -62.54
CA MET A 676 5.57 -131.83 -61.94
C MET A 676 4.33 -132.02 -62.84
N LYS A 677 3.92 -130.98 -63.58
CA LYS A 677 2.79 -131.06 -64.52
C LYS A 677 3.04 -131.95 -65.75
N LYS A 678 4.29 -132.23 -66.12
CA LYS A 678 4.62 -133.10 -67.28
C LYS A 678 4.65 -134.58 -66.90
N GLU A 679 4.93 -134.91 -65.65
CA GLU A 679 5.04 -136.28 -65.17
C GLU A 679 3.68 -136.94 -64.94
N ILE A 680 2.68 -136.17 -64.49
CA ILE A 680 1.28 -136.62 -64.29
C ILE A 680 0.68 -137.18 -65.59
N LEU A 681 0.87 -136.49 -66.73
CA LEU A 681 0.30 -136.89 -68.02
C LEU A 681 0.81 -138.26 -68.52
N PHE A 682 2.03 -138.67 -68.17
CA PHE A 682 2.57 -139.98 -68.55
C PHE A 682 1.95 -141.14 -67.76
N MET A 683 1.42 -140.89 -66.55
CA MET A 683 0.84 -141.95 -65.71
C MET A 683 -0.60 -142.28 -66.12
N GLU A 684 -1.35 -141.30 -66.63
CA GLU A 684 -2.76 -141.49 -67.04
C GLU A 684 -2.89 -142.38 -68.29
N GLU A 685 -1.99 -142.23 -69.27
CA GLU A 685 -2.02 -143.02 -70.52
C GLU A 685 -1.72 -144.51 -70.28
N ARG A 686 -0.87 -144.84 -69.29
CA ARG A 686 -0.51 -146.22 -68.95
C ARG A 686 -1.67 -147.03 -68.37
N LEU A 687 -2.61 -146.38 -67.71
CA LEU A 687 -3.75 -147.03 -67.03
C LEU A 687 -4.80 -147.55 -68.04
N ALA A 688 -4.92 -146.91 -69.20
CA ALA A 688 -5.91 -147.23 -70.23
C ALA A 688 -5.59 -148.51 -71.05
N GLN A 689 -4.35 -148.99 -71.05
CA GLN A 689 -3.95 -150.22 -71.77
C GLN A 689 -4.32 -151.49 -70.98
N LEU A 690 -4.00 -151.53 -69.68
CA LEU A 690 -4.16 -152.72 -68.82
C LEU A 690 -5.61 -153.24 -68.73
N GLN A 691 -6.60 -152.36 -68.89
CA GLN A 691 -8.02 -152.71 -68.76
C GLN A 691 -8.61 -153.47 -69.97
N ARG A 692 -7.84 -153.73 -71.04
CA ARG A 692 -8.33 -154.41 -72.26
C ARG A 692 -7.86 -155.86 -72.40
N GLU A 693 -6.68 -156.19 -71.90
CA GLU A 693 -6.14 -157.55 -71.94
C GLU A 693 -6.77 -158.47 -70.90
N GLN A 694 -7.39 -157.90 -69.85
CA GLN A 694 -8.26 -158.59 -68.88
C GLN A 694 -9.65 -158.97 -69.48
N LYS A 695 -9.66 -159.30 -70.77
CA LYS A 695 -10.71 -159.85 -71.65
C LYS A 695 -11.45 -161.09 -71.14
N PHE A 696 -11.66 -162.08 -72.00
CA PHE A 696 -10.53 -162.86 -72.51
C PHE A 696 -10.65 -164.27 -71.92
N LEU A 697 -9.53 -164.94 -71.67
CA LEU A 697 -9.53 -166.41 -71.57
C LEU A 697 -8.87 -167.06 -70.34
N ILE A 698 -8.92 -166.38 -69.18
CA ILE A 698 -9.06 -167.12 -67.89
C ILE A 698 -10.44 -167.81 -67.82
N GLY A 699 -11.39 -167.38 -68.67
CA GLY A 699 -12.69 -167.98 -68.99
C GLY A 699 -13.04 -169.28 -68.25
N GLU A 700 -12.43 -170.41 -68.65
CA GLU A 700 -12.82 -171.73 -68.14
C GLU A 700 -11.63 -172.64 -67.75
N MET A 701 -10.67 -172.88 -68.64
CA MET A 701 -9.71 -174.00 -68.47
C MET A 701 -8.67 -173.87 -67.34
N GLN A 702 -8.52 -172.71 -66.70
CA GLN A 702 -7.65 -172.57 -65.52
C GLN A 702 -8.34 -172.94 -64.19
N LYS A 703 -9.66 -172.79 -64.09
CA LYS A 703 -10.41 -172.85 -62.82
C LYS A 703 -10.27 -174.17 -62.05
N LEU A 704 -9.84 -175.24 -62.71
CA LEU A 704 -9.58 -176.56 -62.11
C LEU A 704 -8.10 -176.78 -61.72
N ILE A 705 -7.17 -176.06 -62.34
CA ILE A 705 -5.74 -176.05 -61.94
C ILE A 705 -5.57 -175.17 -60.71
N ASP A 706 -6.24 -174.01 -60.69
CA ASP A 706 -6.16 -173.00 -59.62
C ASP A 706 -6.48 -173.58 -58.22
N HIS A 707 -7.32 -174.62 -58.14
CA HIS A 707 -7.64 -175.31 -56.88
C HIS A 707 -6.41 -175.96 -56.21
N ARG A 708 -5.42 -176.40 -57.00
CA ARG A 708 -4.20 -177.06 -56.49
C ARG A 708 -3.18 -176.06 -55.92
N GLU A 709 -3.12 -174.84 -56.46
CA GLU A 709 -2.26 -173.76 -55.94
C GLU A 709 -2.86 -173.07 -54.70
N VAL A 710 -4.19 -172.95 -54.62
CA VAL A 710 -4.89 -172.36 -53.45
C VAL A 710 -4.54 -173.06 -52.13
N ILE A 711 -4.22 -174.36 -52.15
CA ILE A 711 -3.78 -175.10 -50.96
C ILE A 711 -2.38 -174.64 -50.50
N ARG A 712 -1.43 -174.41 -51.42
CA ARG A 712 -0.10 -173.88 -51.10
C ARG A 712 -0.16 -172.41 -50.65
N MET A 713 -1.03 -171.60 -51.28
CA MET A 713 -1.21 -170.18 -50.93
C MET A 713 -1.76 -169.97 -49.50
N LYS A 714 -2.62 -170.87 -49.00
CA LYS A 714 -3.09 -170.81 -47.60
C LYS A 714 -1.98 -170.97 -46.57
N GLY A 715 -0.90 -171.69 -46.89
CA GLY A 715 0.26 -171.84 -46.01
C GLY A 715 1.06 -170.55 -45.80
N LYS A 716 1.24 -169.73 -46.85
CA LYS A 716 1.98 -168.46 -46.76
C LYS A 716 1.21 -167.33 -46.07
N ALA A 717 -0.12 -167.42 -45.97
CA ALA A 717 -0.96 -166.35 -45.41
C ALA A 717 -0.83 -166.18 -43.87
N VAL A 718 -0.35 -167.18 -43.15
CA VAL A 718 -0.31 -167.18 -41.67
C VAL A 718 0.81 -166.32 -41.09
N LEU A 719 1.90 -166.09 -41.83
CA LEU A 719 3.11 -165.41 -41.34
C LEU A 719 3.00 -163.86 -41.32
N ASN A 720 2.11 -163.26 -42.12
CA ASN A 720 2.10 -161.81 -42.34
C ASN A 720 1.19 -161.02 -41.37
N ALA A 721 0.74 -161.62 -40.27
CA ALA A 721 -0.32 -161.08 -39.41
C ALA A 721 0.14 -160.16 -38.25
N THR A 722 1.42 -159.79 -38.17
CA THR A 722 2.06 -159.36 -36.91
C THR A 722 2.56 -157.90 -36.84
N HIS A 723 2.35 -157.06 -37.86
CA HIS A 723 2.98 -155.72 -37.92
C HIS A 723 2.10 -154.60 -38.54
N SER A 724 1.17 -154.01 -37.76
CA SER A 724 0.57 -152.70 -38.09
C SER A 724 -0.13 -152.02 -36.90
N GLN A 725 0.22 -150.76 -36.60
CA GLN A 725 -0.61 -149.85 -35.80
C GLN A 725 -0.16 -148.37 -35.89
N LYS A 726 -1.06 -147.46 -36.32
CA LYS A 726 -1.12 -146.02 -35.99
C LYS A 726 -2.49 -145.46 -36.42
N ARG A 727 -2.93 -144.31 -35.86
CA ARG A 727 -4.29 -143.73 -36.03
C ARG A 727 -4.24 -142.24 -36.42
N GLY A 728 -5.32 -141.74 -37.02
CA GLY A 728 -5.61 -140.32 -37.28
C GLY A 728 -6.99 -139.89 -36.76
N ALA A 729 -7.31 -138.59 -36.84
CA ALA A 729 -8.49 -137.96 -36.20
C ALA A 729 -9.51 -137.36 -37.19
N THR A 730 -10.69 -136.93 -36.71
CA THR A 730 -11.92 -136.82 -37.51
C THR A 730 -12.68 -135.48 -37.42
N ARG A 731 -12.95 -134.89 -38.60
CA ARG A 731 -14.12 -134.10 -39.08
C ARG A 731 -14.79 -132.98 -38.23
N LEU A 732 -14.85 -133.05 -36.90
CA LEU A 732 -15.77 -132.24 -36.08
C LEU A 732 -15.31 -130.79 -35.78
N GLY A 733 -14.15 -130.37 -36.31
CA GLY A 733 -13.67 -128.98 -36.18
C GLY A 733 -14.25 -128.01 -37.20
N VAL A 734 -14.40 -128.46 -38.45
CA VAL A 734 -14.70 -127.63 -39.64
C VAL A 734 -16.08 -126.93 -39.57
N GLU A 735 -17.01 -127.49 -38.80
CA GLU A 735 -18.37 -126.95 -38.64
C GLU A 735 -18.44 -125.81 -37.61
N LYS A 736 -17.40 -125.58 -36.80
CA LYS A 736 -17.36 -124.46 -35.82
C LYS A 736 -16.81 -123.15 -36.40
N GLU A 737 -15.79 -123.22 -37.26
CA GLU A 737 -15.15 -122.02 -37.84
C GLU A 737 -16.13 -121.24 -38.75
N ASN A 738 -16.91 -121.96 -39.57
CA ASN A 738 -17.94 -121.36 -40.42
C ASN A 738 -19.01 -120.55 -39.65
N ALA A 739 -19.29 -120.91 -38.39
CA ALA A 739 -20.25 -120.21 -37.54
C ALA A 739 -19.69 -118.90 -36.93
N GLN A 740 -18.36 -118.76 -36.84
CA GLN A 740 -17.71 -117.53 -36.37
C GLN A 740 -17.61 -116.50 -37.51
N LEU A 741 -17.14 -116.93 -38.69
CA LEU A 741 -17.01 -116.08 -39.88
C LEU A 741 -18.34 -115.39 -40.27
N PHE A 742 -19.47 -116.08 -40.15
CA PHE A 742 -20.80 -115.51 -40.44
C PHE A 742 -21.23 -114.39 -39.47
N LYS A 743 -20.72 -114.37 -38.23
CA LYS A 743 -20.97 -113.27 -37.27
C LYS A 743 -20.09 -112.06 -37.57
N GLU A 744 -18.81 -112.28 -37.87
CA GLU A 744 -17.87 -111.20 -38.19
C GLU A 744 -18.26 -110.46 -39.47
N LEU A 745 -18.72 -111.18 -40.50
CA LEU A 745 -19.19 -110.60 -41.76
C LEU A 745 -20.34 -109.58 -41.55
N ASN A 746 -21.31 -109.90 -40.68
CA ASN A 746 -22.42 -108.99 -40.39
C ASN A 746 -22.00 -107.79 -39.52
N GLY A 747 -21.06 -107.98 -38.58
CA GLY A 747 -20.47 -106.87 -37.82
C GLY A 747 -19.76 -105.86 -38.73
N LYS A 748 -18.89 -106.35 -39.63
CA LYS A 748 -18.22 -105.53 -40.65
C LYS A 748 -19.21 -104.77 -41.55
N ARG A 749 -20.35 -105.38 -41.88
CA ARG A 749 -21.39 -104.75 -42.71
C ARG A 749 -22.10 -103.60 -42.00
N GLN A 750 -22.34 -103.70 -40.69
CA GLN A 750 -22.90 -102.61 -39.89
C GLN A 750 -21.88 -101.49 -39.62
N GLU A 751 -20.60 -101.82 -39.36
CA GLU A 751 -19.52 -100.82 -39.31
C GLU A 751 -19.43 -100.00 -40.61
N SER A 752 -19.55 -100.68 -41.77
CA SER A 752 -19.49 -100.02 -43.07
C SER A 752 -20.60 -98.99 -43.26
N GLN A 753 -21.85 -99.34 -42.90
CA GLN A 753 -22.98 -98.41 -43.00
C GLN A 753 -22.92 -97.26 -41.98
N ALA A 754 -22.33 -97.48 -40.80
CA ALA A 754 -22.06 -96.39 -39.85
C ALA A 754 -21.02 -95.40 -40.42
N LYS A 755 -19.94 -95.92 -41.01
CA LYS A 755 -18.88 -95.10 -41.65
C LYS A 755 -19.39 -94.38 -42.90
N GLU A 756 -20.27 -95.00 -43.70
CA GLU A 756 -20.89 -94.37 -44.88
C GLU A 756 -21.82 -93.19 -44.50
N LYS A 757 -22.51 -93.27 -43.36
CA LYS A 757 -23.28 -92.13 -42.82
C LYS A 757 -22.35 -91.01 -42.36
N LEU A 758 -21.33 -91.34 -41.56
CA LEU A 758 -20.37 -90.37 -41.05
C LEU A 758 -19.68 -89.61 -42.20
N VAL A 759 -19.30 -90.32 -43.28
CA VAL A 759 -18.75 -89.71 -44.50
C VAL A 759 -19.73 -88.69 -45.13
N LYS A 760 -21.03 -89.00 -45.22
CA LYS A 760 -22.03 -88.08 -45.77
C LYS A 760 -22.28 -86.87 -44.88
N GLU A 761 -22.19 -87.02 -43.56
CA GLU A 761 -22.26 -85.92 -42.61
C GLU A 761 -21.01 -85.02 -42.74
N THR A 762 -19.80 -85.60 -42.76
CA THR A 762 -18.57 -84.82 -42.99
C THR A 762 -18.50 -84.14 -44.35
N LEU A 763 -19.09 -84.71 -45.41
CA LEU A 763 -19.17 -84.07 -46.72
C LEU A 763 -20.11 -82.85 -46.71
N ALA A 764 -21.24 -82.92 -45.99
CA ALA A 764 -22.13 -81.77 -45.84
C ALA A 764 -21.52 -80.63 -44.99
N GLU A 765 -20.68 -80.97 -44.01
CA GLU A 765 -19.88 -79.99 -43.26
C GLU A 765 -18.73 -79.43 -44.10
N MET A 766 -18.13 -80.24 -44.98
CA MET A 766 -17.12 -79.81 -45.94
C MET A 766 -17.70 -78.87 -47.01
N GLU A 767 -18.92 -79.14 -47.52
CA GLU A 767 -19.62 -78.22 -48.43
C GLU A 767 -19.94 -76.87 -47.76
N LYS A 768 -20.43 -76.88 -46.50
CA LYS A 768 -20.64 -75.65 -45.74
C LYS A 768 -19.35 -74.85 -45.54
N THR A 769 -18.30 -75.48 -45.04
CA THR A 769 -17.02 -74.81 -44.81
C THR A 769 -16.37 -74.33 -46.10
N VAL A 770 -16.58 -75.01 -47.25
CA VAL A 770 -16.22 -74.49 -48.57
C VAL A 770 -17.03 -73.22 -48.92
N THR A 771 -18.34 -73.19 -48.68
CA THR A 771 -19.12 -71.95 -48.91
C THR A 771 -18.72 -70.80 -47.99
N GLU A 772 -18.39 -71.06 -46.73
CA GLU A 772 -17.90 -70.06 -45.77
C GLU A 772 -16.49 -69.57 -46.13
N VAL A 773 -15.62 -70.46 -46.63
CA VAL A 773 -14.29 -70.11 -47.17
C VAL A 773 -14.40 -69.27 -48.44
N ASP A 774 -15.32 -69.58 -49.36
CA ASP A 774 -15.53 -68.76 -50.57
C ASP A 774 -16.25 -67.44 -50.28
N GLN A 775 -17.03 -67.35 -49.21
CA GLN A 775 -17.63 -66.10 -48.73
C GLN A 775 -16.57 -65.20 -48.08
N THR A 776 -15.77 -65.75 -47.17
CA THR A 776 -14.65 -65.01 -46.55
C THR A 776 -13.52 -64.66 -47.53
N LYS A 777 -13.29 -65.44 -48.60
CA LYS A 777 -12.43 -65.01 -49.73
C LYS A 777 -12.96 -63.74 -50.40
N ARG A 778 -14.24 -63.68 -50.74
CA ARG A 778 -14.84 -62.48 -51.38
C ARG A 778 -14.78 -61.26 -50.46
N GLU A 779 -15.02 -61.44 -49.16
CA GLU A 779 -14.83 -60.37 -48.17
C GLU A 779 -13.36 -59.90 -48.11
N ASN A 780 -12.39 -60.81 -48.21
CA ASN A 780 -10.98 -60.44 -48.32
C ASN A 780 -10.64 -59.76 -49.67
N GLU A 781 -11.26 -60.15 -50.78
CA GLU A 781 -11.08 -59.50 -52.09
C GLU A 781 -11.65 -58.08 -52.09
N GLU A 782 -12.84 -57.87 -51.50
CA GLU A 782 -13.42 -56.53 -51.31
C GLU A 782 -12.57 -55.67 -50.36
N LEU A 783 -12.10 -56.22 -49.23
CA LEU A 783 -11.22 -55.51 -48.31
C LEU A 783 -9.86 -55.17 -48.95
N ASN A 784 -9.29 -56.05 -49.78
CA ASN A 784 -8.08 -55.74 -50.55
C ASN A 784 -8.35 -54.65 -51.59
N GLY A 785 -9.52 -54.67 -52.27
CA GLY A 785 -9.95 -53.58 -53.16
C GLY A 785 -10.09 -52.23 -52.44
N GLN A 786 -10.63 -52.22 -51.21
CA GLN A 786 -10.68 -51.03 -50.36
C GLN A 786 -9.29 -50.57 -49.92
N ILE A 787 -8.40 -51.50 -49.53
CA ILE A 787 -7.00 -51.21 -49.19
C ILE A 787 -6.27 -50.60 -50.39
N GLU A 788 -6.49 -51.09 -51.61
CA GLU A 788 -5.94 -50.47 -52.81
C GLU A 788 -6.53 -49.08 -53.09
N ALA A 789 -7.85 -48.89 -52.95
CA ALA A 789 -8.47 -47.57 -53.09
C ALA A 789 -7.86 -46.56 -52.09
N TYR A 790 -7.69 -46.95 -50.82
CA TYR A 790 -7.02 -46.11 -49.82
C TYR A 790 -5.52 -45.92 -50.10
N ARG A 791 -4.80 -46.92 -50.64
CA ARG A 791 -3.41 -46.74 -51.09
C ARG A 791 -3.30 -45.73 -52.24
N ARG A 792 -4.23 -45.75 -53.21
CA ARG A 792 -4.30 -44.77 -54.32
C ARG A 792 -4.64 -43.37 -53.81
N GLN A 793 -5.58 -43.23 -52.87
CA GLN A 793 -5.87 -41.95 -52.21
C GLN A 793 -4.67 -41.42 -51.40
N LEU A 794 -3.99 -42.27 -50.63
CA LEU A 794 -2.76 -41.91 -49.91
C LEU A 794 -1.62 -41.53 -50.86
N ALA A 795 -1.53 -42.14 -52.05
CA ALA A 795 -0.58 -41.75 -53.08
C ALA A 795 -0.91 -40.35 -53.65
N SER A 796 -2.20 -40.06 -53.92
CA SER A 796 -2.65 -38.72 -54.35
C SER A 796 -2.31 -37.65 -53.31
N ILE A 797 -2.67 -37.87 -52.04
CA ILE A 797 -2.39 -36.95 -50.93
C ILE A 797 -0.87 -36.77 -50.72
N ARG A 798 -0.06 -37.80 -50.99
CA ARG A 798 1.42 -37.70 -50.97
C ARG A 798 1.96 -36.88 -52.15
N LYS A 799 1.43 -37.01 -53.37
CA LYS A 799 1.79 -36.15 -54.51
C LYS A 799 1.38 -34.69 -54.25
N GLU A 800 0.16 -34.45 -53.80
CA GLU A 800 -0.32 -33.11 -53.40
C GLU A 800 0.55 -32.48 -52.30
N LYS A 801 0.89 -33.24 -51.25
CA LYS A 801 1.81 -32.76 -50.22
C LYS A 801 3.20 -32.44 -50.79
N GLY A 802 3.73 -33.28 -51.68
CA GLY A 802 4.99 -33.01 -52.39
C GLY A 802 4.94 -31.67 -53.12
N HIS A 803 3.92 -31.45 -53.94
CA HIS A 803 3.71 -30.18 -54.63
C HIS A 803 3.61 -28.97 -53.67
N ILE A 804 2.96 -29.12 -52.51
CA ILE A 804 2.86 -28.04 -51.50
C ILE A 804 4.22 -27.77 -50.83
N ASP A 805 4.97 -28.80 -50.45
CA ASP A 805 6.29 -28.64 -49.82
C ASP A 805 7.33 -28.09 -50.82
N ASP A 806 7.26 -28.46 -52.10
CA ASP A 806 8.10 -27.89 -53.17
C ASP A 806 7.68 -26.46 -53.54
N GLU A 807 6.38 -26.14 -53.67
CA GLU A 807 5.92 -24.76 -53.91
C GLU A 807 6.33 -23.83 -52.75
N LYS A 808 6.24 -24.33 -51.51
CA LYS A 808 6.74 -23.65 -50.31
C LYS A 808 8.25 -23.46 -50.34
N ARG A 809 9.03 -24.46 -50.77
CA ARG A 809 10.49 -24.36 -50.95
C ARG A 809 10.87 -23.35 -52.04
N LEU A 810 10.09 -23.28 -53.12
CA LEU A 810 10.23 -22.30 -54.21
C LEU A 810 9.94 -20.87 -53.71
N LYS A 811 8.83 -20.68 -52.97
CA LYS A 811 8.48 -19.41 -52.29
C LYS A 811 9.51 -19.00 -51.23
N GLN A 812 10.14 -19.97 -50.56
CA GLN A 812 11.19 -19.70 -49.57
C GLN A 812 12.52 -19.30 -50.25
N ASN A 813 12.86 -19.88 -51.39
CA ASN A 813 13.98 -19.46 -52.24
C ASN A 813 13.76 -18.06 -52.84
N THR A 814 12.58 -17.75 -53.37
CA THR A 814 12.30 -16.39 -53.90
C THR A 814 12.29 -15.36 -52.78
N TYR A 815 11.77 -15.68 -51.59
CA TYR A 815 11.89 -14.82 -50.42
C TYR A 815 13.34 -14.59 -49.98
N GLN A 816 14.21 -15.62 -50.03
CA GLN A 816 15.65 -15.44 -49.77
C GLN A 816 16.31 -14.50 -50.79
N ARG A 817 16.07 -14.71 -52.09
CA ARG A 817 16.61 -13.84 -53.17
C ARG A 817 16.14 -12.38 -53.04
N LEU A 818 14.87 -12.16 -52.70
CA LEU A 818 14.33 -10.82 -52.42
C LEU A 818 14.99 -10.18 -51.19
N ARG A 819 15.25 -10.96 -50.14
CA ARG A 819 15.92 -10.50 -48.91
C ARG A 819 17.42 -10.23 -49.09
N GLU A 820 18.04 -10.85 -50.09
CA GLU A 820 19.40 -10.56 -50.54
C GLU A 820 19.45 -9.31 -51.45
N ALA A 821 18.38 -9.05 -52.22
CA ALA A 821 18.21 -7.82 -52.99
C ALA A 821 17.99 -6.60 -52.07
N GLU A 822 17.15 -6.71 -51.03
CA GLU A 822 17.02 -5.68 -49.97
C GLU A 822 18.36 -5.35 -49.28
N ARG A 823 19.28 -6.31 -49.23
CA ARG A 823 20.62 -6.17 -48.62
C ARG A 823 21.70 -5.72 -49.60
N GLY A 824 21.35 -5.49 -50.88
CA GLY A 824 22.29 -5.08 -51.92
C GLY A 824 23.36 -6.12 -52.26
N SER A 825 23.20 -7.39 -51.84
CA SER A 825 24.18 -8.47 -52.03
C SER A 825 23.82 -9.44 -53.16
N TYR A 826 22.67 -9.25 -53.80
CA TYR A 826 22.18 -10.12 -54.86
C TYR A 826 22.96 -9.91 -56.17
N LYS A 827 23.67 -10.95 -56.63
CA LYS A 827 24.24 -11.01 -57.98
C LYS A 827 23.23 -11.64 -58.93
N LEU A 828 22.96 -10.95 -60.04
CA LEU A 828 22.22 -11.49 -61.17
C LEU A 828 23.08 -12.59 -61.83
N THR A 829 22.53 -13.79 -62.01
CA THR A 829 23.28 -14.96 -62.55
C THR A 829 23.23 -15.09 -64.07
N CYS A 830 22.42 -14.28 -64.75
CA CYS A 830 22.39 -14.09 -66.21
C CYS A 830 21.91 -12.67 -66.50
N TYR A 831 22.40 -12.04 -67.57
CA TYR A 831 21.82 -10.79 -68.08
C TYR A 831 20.75 -11.11 -69.13
N PRO A 832 19.80 -10.20 -69.44
CA PRO A 832 18.73 -10.45 -70.42
C PRO A 832 19.18 -10.68 -71.86
N GLU A 833 20.48 -10.55 -72.15
CA GLU A 833 21.10 -10.81 -73.45
C GLU A 833 21.69 -12.24 -73.53
N ASP A 834 21.94 -12.89 -72.39
CA ASP A 834 22.46 -14.28 -72.31
C ASP A 834 21.36 -15.33 -72.14
N THR A 835 20.12 -14.92 -71.84
CA THR A 835 19.03 -15.84 -71.46
C THR A 835 18.64 -16.81 -72.57
N GLU A 836 18.49 -16.35 -73.81
CA GLU A 836 18.15 -17.22 -74.95
C GLU A 836 19.25 -18.28 -75.22
N ALA A 837 20.51 -17.97 -74.89
CA ALA A 837 21.64 -18.88 -75.10
C ALA A 837 21.73 -19.99 -74.04
N GLU A 838 21.46 -19.67 -72.77
CA GLU A 838 21.35 -20.68 -71.70
C GLU A 838 20.05 -21.49 -71.80
N GLU A 839 18.91 -20.87 -72.20
CA GLU A 839 17.68 -21.62 -72.50
C GLU A 839 17.90 -22.61 -73.65
N SER A 840 18.51 -22.19 -74.76
CA SER A 840 18.86 -23.08 -75.88
C SER A 840 19.75 -24.26 -75.44
N ARG A 841 20.76 -24.00 -74.60
CA ARG A 841 21.68 -25.07 -74.13
C ARG A 841 21.03 -26.00 -73.09
N LEU A 842 20.04 -25.52 -72.34
CA LEU A 842 19.21 -26.35 -71.46
C LEU A 842 18.22 -27.20 -72.27
N GLU A 843 17.64 -26.68 -73.35
CA GLU A 843 16.77 -27.45 -74.26
C GLU A 843 17.55 -28.49 -75.08
N GLU A 844 18.76 -28.21 -75.56
CA GLU A 844 19.65 -29.24 -76.13
C GLU A 844 19.96 -30.33 -75.09
N GLY A 845 20.23 -29.96 -73.84
CA GLY A 845 20.43 -30.92 -72.75
C GLY A 845 19.21 -31.82 -72.52
N ARG A 846 18.01 -31.22 -72.51
CA ARG A 846 16.72 -31.89 -72.31
C ARG A 846 16.34 -32.81 -73.48
N GLN A 847 16.60 -32.40 -74.71
CA GLN A 847 16.39 -33.24 -75.91
C GLN A 847 17.33 -34.44 -75.94
N ASN A 848 18.59 -34.26 -75.51
CA ASN A 848 19.54 -35.38 -75.41
C ASN A 848 19.14 -36.40 -74.32
N THR A 849 18.63 -35.96 -73.16
CA THR A 849 18.14 -36.92 -72.14
C THR A 849 16.86 -37.64 -72.54
N ILE A 850 15.93 -36.95 -73.22
CA ILE A 850 14.73 -37.61 -73.80
C ILE A 850 15.16 -38.69 -74.79
N ARG A 851 16.03 -38.36 -75.74
CA ARG A 851 16.52 -39.31 -76.76
C ARG A 851 17.23 -40.53 -76.15
N ILE A 852 18.03 -40.34 -75.10
CA ILE A 852 18.68 -41.46 -74.38
C ILE A 852 17.63 -42.35 -73.69
N MET A 853 16.53 -41.80 -73.18
CA MET A 853 15.45 -42.58 -72.59
C MET A 853 14.59 -43.30 -73.64
N GLU A 854 14.39 -42.72 -74.83
CA GLU A 854 13.78 -43.40 -75.98
C GLU A 854 14.66 -44.58 -76.45
N GLU A 855 15.97 -44.35 -76.64
CA GLU A 855 16.94 -45.41 -77.03
C GLU A 855 17.06 -46.53 -75.97
N LEU A 856 16.76 -46.25 -74.69
CA LEU A 856 16.66 -47.27 -73.62
C LEU A 856 15.30 -47.99 -73.61
N SER A 857 14.21 -47.29 -73.89
CA SER A 857 12.86 -47.85 -73.97
C SER A 857 12.74 -48.93 -75.06
N ASP A 858 13.36 -48.69 -76.22
CA ASP A 858 13.39 -49.66 -77.33
C ASP A 858 14.26 -50.90 -77.04
N GLN A 859 15.26 -50.78 -76.15
CA GLN A 859 16.16 -51.89 -75.80
C GLN A 859 15.62 -52.80 -74.68
N PHE A 860 14.79 -52.26 -73.77
CA PHE A 860 14.29 -52.98 -72.59
C PHE A 860 12.77 -52.79 -72.41
N PRO A 861 11.93 -53.50 -73.18
CA PRO A 861 10.47 -53.28 -73.17
C PRO A 861 9.80 -53.53 -71.82
N GLU A 862 10.41 -54.34 -70.94
CA GLU A 862 9.92 -54.62 -69.57
C GLU A 862 9.98 -53.39 -68.64
N LEU A 863 10.82 -52.38 -68.94
CA LEU A 863 10.98 -51.15 -68.16
C LEU A 863 10.15 -49.96 -68.67
N THR A 864 9.39 -50.14 -69.76
CA THR A 864 8.62 -49.07 -70.43
C THR A 864 7.67 -48.31 -69.49
N SER A 865 7.02 -49.00 -68.55
CA SER A 865 6.10 -48.36 -67.59
C SER A 865 6.81 -47.46 -66.58
N GLU A 866 8.06 -47.73 -66.22
CA GLU A 866 8.84 -46.91 -65.27
C GLU A 866 9.56 -45.75 -65.99
N LEU A 867 9.99 -45.99 -67.23
CA LEU A 867 10.56 -44.95 -68.10
C LEU A 867 9.53 -43.89 -68.53
N GLN A 868 8.28 -44.27 -68.77
CA GLN A 868 7.21 -43.30 -69.09
C GLN A 868 6.88 -42.36 -67.90
N ASP A 869 6.85 -42.88 -66.67
CA ASP A 869 6.65 -42.05 -65.47
C ASP A 869 7.81 -41.06 -65.23
N LEU A 870 9.03 -41.41 -65.67
CA LEU A 870 10.19 -40.51 -65.67
C LEU A 870 10.12 -39.45 -66.78
N MET A 871 9.70 -39.81 -68.01
CA MET A 871 9.49 -38.82 -69.09
C MET A 871 8.39 -37.80 -68.75
N GLY A 872 7.42 -38.17 -67.90
CA GLY A 872 6.42 -37.23 -67.37
C GLY A 872 6.95 -36.19 -66.36
N CYS A 873 8.22 -36.27 -65.97
CA CYS A 873 8.84 -35.42 -64.94
C CYS A 873 10.01 -34.55 -65.45
N VAL A 874 10.27 -34.52 -66.77
CA VAL A 874 11.38 -33.80 -67.42
C VAL A 874 10.89 -32.67 -68.31
#